data_AF-A0A382ABH1-F1
#
_entry.id   AF-A0A382ABH1-F1
#
_cell.length_a   1.000
_cell.length_b   1.000
_cell.length_c   1.000
_cell.angle_alpha   90.00
_cell.angle_beta   90.00
_cell.angle_gamma   90.00
#
_symmetry.space_group_name_H-M   'P 1'
#
loop_
_entity.id
_entity.type
_entity.pdbx_description
1 polymer ?
#
loop_
_entity_poly.entity_id
_entity_poly.type
_entity_poly.pdbx_seq_one_letter_code
_entity_poly.pdbx_strand_id
1 'polypeptide(L)'
;MDTTNADMEKQKGSIIQQLRRTPLEIKILILIVICLTLGFGTYVVYSLNSESKALMHQHRLRSHLFGETLISGIRNIMLSGRAPYVRAFVEEAREEFDKVGEFHLFNNKAEEIFPAKDPHISIPIKNSKLKERLEHNRFSDNLYPIRNEASCKACHADEIENRGAVQLDFTQNADWEKALIQVVHGAFQAIMLSGKGEYADTLLLDINQLMGVNLVQVYDEDGIYVAFGDDNVEVDEDTLEDVADIFHDKLELGSTVEKNNYHFAPFLNMESCHVCHGPDSKLRGILAMKMQTDNVQREHVINSVIIGFKNLMRLQRASYAGAYIDEIRNLSFVQNFQVFDNGHVSDSGFHELWVPNPDYSSITSDTSAANLIAQNNLRSPEKDQLEYIEQIADIDHLTQMVPIINDEKCQACHQPPEKDTPLYESQKDKWKVRSVVKVSTSMKDIQEEIQKNTQASVIVGLVTIILVTLLLRLFMRATVLKPLDVIGGVADKIGGGDLSVHAQVKSQDEIGVLAQRINKMIKGLQERLHLTKFVSDEALTAVKKVGLEGLKMGGERKVATIMETDIRGFTSMSEKMEPEEVVSLLNTYLDKQTEVIQSYGGDIDKFIGDAVLAVFTGEEMADNAVQCAIKIQKEINTLNQSLGKNTMIGIGIDTGPLVMGAMGSKDRMDFTVIGDHVNTSSRLCDAALPGEVIISENTEKLLKGENYQLKQLDPIQVKGKEKPIKIYK
;
A
#
# COMPACT_ATOMS: atom_id res chain seq x y z
N MET A 1 -27.09 -36.06 7.79
CA MET A 1 -26.27 -34.85 7.58
C MET A 1 -26.95 -33.60 8.16
N ASP A 2 -27.84 -33.75 9.16
CA ASP A 2 -28.68 -32.66 9.70
C ASP A 2 -28.31 -32.21 11.13
N THR A 3 -27.31 -32.83 11.77
CA THR A 3 -26.94 -32.52 13.15
C THR A 3 -25.96 -31.36 13.29
N THR A 4 -25.30 -30.91 12.22
CA THR A 4 -24.27 -29.86 12.26
C THR A 4 -24.84 -28.43 12.27
N ASN A 5 -26.05 -28.20 11.74
CA ASN A 5 -26.66 -26.86 11.72
C ASN A 5 -27.27 -26.44 13.07
N ALA A 6 -27.81 -27.38 13.85
CA ALA A 6 -28.42 -27.08 15.14
C ALA A 6 -27.40 -26.68 16.23
N ASP A 7 -26.19 -27.28 16.19
CA ASP A 7 -25.12 -26.96 17.13
C ASP A 7 -24.45 -25.61 16.83
N MET A 8 -24.35 -25.22 15.55
CA MET A 8 -23.87 -23.90 15.14
C MET A 8 -24.82 -22.75 15.55
N GLU A 9 -26.13 -22.95 15.49
CA GLU A 9 -27.10 -21.95 15.97
C GLU A 9 -27.08 -21.79 17.49
N LYS A 10 -26.94 -22.88 18.25
CA LYS A 10 -26.76 -22.83 19.71
C LYS A 10 -25.47 -22.10 20.11
N GLN A 11 -24.36 -22.34 19.41
CA GLN A 11 -23.09 -21.63 19.65
C GLN A 11 -23.18 -20.13 19.34
N LYS A 12 -23.83 -19.73 18.24
CA LYS A 12 -24.09 -18.31 17.91
C LYS A 12 -24.96 -17.63 18.97
N GLY A 13 -25.99 -18.30 19.49
CA GLY A 13 -26.84 -17.80 20.57
C GLY A 13 -26.05 -17.53 21.86
N SER A 14 -25.11 -18.42 22.21
CA SER A 14 -24.23 -18.31 23.37
C SER A 14 -23.31 -17.08 23.29
N ILE A 15 -22.64 -16.88 22.14
CA ILE A 15 -21.71 -15.75 21.95
C ILE A 15 -22.45 -14.41 21.97
N ILE A 16 -23.62 -14.31 21.33
CA ILE A 16 -24.44 -13.09 21.33
C ILE A 16 -24.93 -12.75 22.75
N GLN A 17 -25.28 -13.75 23.55
CA GLN A 17 -25.66 -13.54 24.95
C GLN A 17 -24.48 -13.08 25.82
N GLN A 18 -23.29 -13.66 25.63
CA GLN A 18 -22.08 -13.24 26.32
C GLN A 18 -21.71 -11.79 25.97
N LEU A 19 -21.79 -11.43 24.70
CA LEU A 19 -21.58 -10.06 24.21
C LEU A 19 -22.58 -9.07 24.79
N ARG A 20 -23.84 -9.45 25.01
CA ARG A 20 -24.83 -8.54 25.62
C ARG A 20 -24.55 -8.24 27.09
N ARG A 21 -23.92 -9.17 27.80
CA ARG A 21 -23.59 -9.06 29.23
C ARG A 21 -22.25 -8.39 29.51
N THR A 22 -21.40 -8.25 28.50
CA THR A 22 -20.08 -7.63 28.69
C THR A 22 -20.26 -6.15 29.01
N PRO A 23 -19.55 -5.61 30.03
CA PRO A 23 -19.50 -4.18 30.30
C PRO A 23 -19.17 -3.37 29.06
N LEU A 24 -19.75 -2.17 28.95
CA LEU A 24 -19.53 -1.29 27.79
C LEU A 24 -18.06 -0.92 27.64
N GLU A 25 -17.36 -0.69 28.74
CA GLU A 25 -15.92 -0.39 28.75
C GLU A 25 -15.10 -1.51 28.10
N ILE A 26 -15.40 -2.78 28.41
CA ILE A 26 -14.70 -3.93 27.83
C ILE A 26 -14.98 -4.04 26.33
N LYS A 27 -16.20 -3.76 25.88
CA LYS A 27 -16.55 -3.73 24.45
C LYS A 27 -15.75 -2.67 23.70
N ILE A 28 -15.64 -1.47 24.28
CA ILE A 28 -14.86 -0.36 23.71
C ILE A 28 -13.36 -0.72 23.72
N LEU A 29 -12.85 -1.30 24.81
CA LEU A 29 -11.45 -1.70 24.91
C LEU A 29 -11.09 -2.78 23.89
N ILE A 30 -11.91 -3.82 23.74
CA ILE A 30 -11.72 -4.87 22.71
C ILE A 30 -11.70 -4.24 21.32
N LEU A 31 -12.61 -3.30 21.05
CA LEU A 31 -12.64 -2.59 19.78
C LEU A 31 -11.36 -1.76 19.56
N ILE A 32 -10.89 -1.03 20.57
CA ILE A 32 -9.64 -0.26 20.50
C ILE A 32 -8.46 -1.19 20.26
N VAL A 33 -8.35 -2.30 20.98
CA VAL A 33 -7.27 -3.29 20.80
C VAL A 33 -7.31 -3.90 19.41
N ILE A 34 -8.49 -4.27 18.89
CA ILE A 34 -8.65 -4.74 17.51
C ILE A 34 -8.23 -3.65 16.53
N CYS A 35 -8.64 -2.40 16.76
CA CYS A 35 -8.27 -1.27 15.91
C CYS A 35 -6.79 -0.91 16.02
N LEU A 36 -6.10 -1.17 17.12
CA LEU A 36 -4.65 -0.92 17.26
C LEU A 36 -3.81 -2.08 16.71
N THR A 37 -4.29 -3.31 16.84
CA THR A 37 -3.61 -4.51 16.33
C THR A 37 -3.81 -4.68 14.82
N LEU A 38 -5.03 -4.43 14.32
CA LEU A 38 -5.31 -4.33 12.88
C LEU A 38 -4.92 -2.95 12.31
N GLY A 39 -4.88 -1.91 13.14
CA GLY A 39 -4.54 -0.54 12.74
C GLY A 39 -3.05 -0.32 12.55
N PHE A 40 -2.61 -0.79 11.40
CA PHE A 40 -1.86 -0.02 10.42
C PHE A 40 -0.42 0.41 10.70
N GLY A 41 -0.06 0.85 11.92
CA GLY A 41 1.26 1.42 12.16
C GLY A 41 2.37 0.38 12.15
N THR A 42 2.24 -0.67 12.95
CA THR A 42 3.36 -1.57 13.22
C THR A 42 3.55 -2.62 12.13
N TYR A 43 2.47 -3.25 11.66
CA TYR A 43 2.58 -4.32 10.67
C TYR A 43 3.05 -3.80 9.30
N VAL A 44 2.51 -2.69 8.81
CA VAL A 44 2.88 -2.16 7.49
C VAL A 44 4.30 -1.59 7.51
N VAL A 45 4.66 -0.84 8.55
CA VAL A 45 6.04 -0.36 8.70
C VAL A 45 7.02 -1.52 8.85
N TYR A 46 6.66 -2.56 9.60
CA TYR A 46 7.47 -3.76 9.73
C TYR A 46 7.63 -4.52 8.41
N SER A 47 6.53 -4.76 7.68
CA SER A 47 6.53 -5.45 6.39
C SER A 47 7.33 -4.69 5.35
N LEU A 48 7.12 -3.38 5.21
CA LEU A 48 7.89 -2.53 4.28
C LEU A 48 9.39 -2.53 4.59
N ASN A 49 9.75 -2.36 5.86
CA ASN A 49 11.15 -2.33 6.27
C ASN A 49 11.81 -3.71 6.13
N SER A 50 11.06 -4.79 6.34
CA SER A 50 11.56 -6.17 6.19
C SER A 50 11.82 -6.51 4.71
N GLU A 51 10.87 -6.20 3.82
CA GLU A 51 10.99 -6.51 2.39
C GLU A 51 12.08 -5.68 1.72
N SER A 52 12.13 -4.37 1.99
CA SER A 52 13.17 -3.50 1.44
C SER A 52 14.57 -3.96 1.85
N LYS A 53 14.76 -4.34 3.13
CA LYS A 53 16.03 -4.90 3.61
C LYS A 53 16.39 -6.20 2.93
N ALA A 54 15.42 -7.10 2.71
CA ALA A 54 15.65 -8.37 2.04
C ALA A 54 16.10 -8.17 0.59
N LEU A 55 15.43 -7.29 -0.15
CA LEU A 55 15.78 -6.94 -1.53
C LEU A 55 17.20 -6.35 -1.62
N MET A 56 17.52 -5.38 -0.75
CA MET A 56 18.87 -4.81 -0.71
C MET A 56 19.95 -5.84 -0.36
N HIS A 57 19.67 -6.74 0.59
CA HIS A 57 20.61 -7.78 0.97
C HIS A 57 20.85 -8.78 -0.18
N GLN A 58 19.79 -9.19 -0.89
CA GLN A 58 19.89 -10.05 -2.05
C GLN A 58 20.68 -9.38 -3.19
N HIS A 59 20.45 -8.09 -3.43
CA HIS A 59 21.21 -7.32 -4.42
C HIS A 59 22.70 -7.25 -4.08
N ARG A 60 23.04 -6.94 -2.82
CA ARG A 60 24.43 -6.96 -2.32
C ARG A 60 25.12 -8.30 -2.53
N LEU A 61 24.44 -9.40 -2.18
CA LEU A 61 24.97 -10.74 -2.37
C LEU A 61 25.24 -11.03 -3.84
N ARG A 62 24.30 -10.69 -4.74
CA ARG A 62 24.46 -10.88 -6.19
C ARG A 62 25.64 -10.08 -6.74
N SER A 63 25.75 -8.80 -6.37
CA SER A 63 26.89 -7.95 -6.76
C SER A 63 28.22 -8.51 -6.27
N HIS A 64 28.26 -8.98 -5.02
CA HIS A 64 29.46 -9.55 -4.42
C HIS A 64 29.90 -10.85 -5.11
N LEU A 65 28.96 -11.78 -5.33
CA LEU A 65 29.21 -13.03 -6.07
C LEU A 65 29.71 -12.76 -7.49
N PHE A 66 29.15 -11.75 -8.16
CA PHE A 66 29.59 -11.34 -9.48
C PHE A 66 31.03 -10.79 -9.45
N GLY A 67 31.35 -9.89 -8.52
CA GLY A 67 32.70 -9.35 -8.34
C GLY A 67 33.75 -10.44 -8.06
N GLU A 68 33.46 -11.40 -7.17
CA GLU A 68 34.35 -12.54 -6.90
C GLU A 68 34.49 -13.47 -8.11
N THR A 69 33.45 -13.62 -8.93
CA THR A 69 33.50 -14.40 -10.17
C THR A 69 34.41 -13.72 -11.20
N LEU A 70 34.30 -12.40 -11.39
CA LEU A 70 35.18 -11.63 -12.27
C LEU A 70 36.64 -11.71 -11.81
N ILE A 71 36.88 -11.56 -10.51
CA ILE A 71 38.23 -11.69 -9.92
C ILE A 71 38.80 -13.08 -10.17
N SER A 72 37.99 -14.12 -9.98
CA SER A 72 38.43 -15.50 -10.23
C SER A 72 38.76 -15.74 -11.71
N GLY A 73 37.96 -15.17 -12.62
CA GLY A 73 38.22 -15.18 -14.06
C GLY A 73 39.55 -14.50 -14.41
N ILE A 74 39.74 -13.25 -13.98
CA ILE A 74 40.98 -12.48 -14.20
C ILE A 74 42.19 -13.24 -13.65
N ARG A 75 42.08 -13.77 -12.43
CA ARG A 75 43.17 -14.49 -11.78
C ARG A 75 43.55 -15.76 -12.53
N ASN A 76 42.57 -16.54 -12.97
CA ASN A 76 42.83 -17.76 -13.73
C ASN A 76 43.50 -17.46 -15.08
N ILE A 77 43.07 -16.40 -15.78
CA ILE A 77 43.71 -15.98 -17.04
C ILE A 77 45.14 -15.48 -16.78
N MET A 78 45.36 -14.68 -15.74
CA MET A 78 46.70 -14.22 -15.33
C MET A 78 47.62 -15.39 -14.97
N LEU A 79 47.14 -16.36 -14.18
CA LEU A 79 47.93 -17.56 -13.79
C LEU A 79 48.27 -18.46 -14.98
N SER A 80 47.51 -18.37 -16.07
CA SER A 80 47.85 -19.05 -17.32
C SER A 80 48.92 -18.35 -18.15
N GLY A 81 49.51 -17.23 -17.69
CA GLY A 81 50.55 -16.50 -18.44
C GLY A 81 50.02 -15.72 -19.65
N ARG A 82 48.69 -15.62 -19.79
CA ARG A 82 47.97 -15.07 -20.93
C ARG A 82 47.62 -13.60 -20.74
N ALA A 83 48.61 -12.75 -20.45
CA ALA A 83 48.39 -11.32 -20.15
C ALA A 83 47.59 -10.55 -21.23
N PRO A 84 47.78 -10.78 -22.56
CA PRO A 84 46.95 -10.16 -23.59
C PRO A 84 45.47 -10.55 -23.53
N TYR A 85 45.14 -11.73 -23.00
CA TYR A 85 43.78 -12.24 -22.91
C TYR A 85 43.02 -11.68 -21.72
N VAL A 86 43.72 -11.14 -20.71
CA VAL A 86 43.09 -10.40 -19.62
C VAL A 86 42.49 -9.10 -20.14
N ARG A 87 43.13 -8.46 -21.13
CA ARG A 87 42.56 -7.31 -21.83
C ARG A 87 41.25 -7.68 -22.50
N ALA A 88 41.25 -8.72 -23.33
CA ALA A 88 40.05 -9.18 -24.05
C ALA A 88 38.92 -9.57 -23.09
N PHE A 89 39.22 -10.30 -22.00
CA PHE A 89 38.23 -10.66 -20.99
C PHE A 89 37.65 -9.43 -20.26
N VAL A 90 38.50 -8.47 -19.91
CA VAL A 90 38.07 -7.24 -19.23
C VAL A 90 37.22 -6.36 -20.16
N GLU A 91 37.60 -6.26 -21.43
CA GLU A 91 36.82 -5.53 -22.46
C GLU A 91 35.46 -6.19 -22.70
N GLU A 92 35.42 -7.52 -22.88
CA GLU A 92 34.18 -8.30 -23.05
C GLU A 92 33.28 -8.21 -21.81
N ALA A 93 33.86 -8.36 -20.62
CA ALA A 93 33.13 -8.22 -19.36
C ALA A 93 32.57 -6.80 -19.17
N ARG A 94 33.26 -5.75 -19.63
CA ARG A 94 32.72 -4.39 -19.62
C ARG A 94 31.57 -4.23 -20.59
N GLU A 95 31.73 -4.68 -21.84
CA GLU A 95 30.70 -4.55 -22.88
C GLU A 95 29.39 -5.24 -22.49
N GLU A 96 29.48 -6.45 -21.94
CA GLU A 96 28.29 -7.17 -21.45
C GLU A 96 27.69 -6.53 -20.18
N PHE A 97 28.52 -5.92 -19.32
CA PHE A 97 28.09 -5.34 -18.05
C PHE A 97 27.60 -3.89 -18.17
N ASP A 98 27.96 -3.16 -19.23
CA ASP A 98 27.61 -1.74 -19.45
C ASP A 98 26.10 -1.48 -19.37
N LYS A 99 25.29 -2.49 -19.68
CA LYS A 99 23.82 -2.43 -19.59
C LYS A 99 23.27 -2.44 -18.16
N VAL A 100 24.06 -2.90 -17.19
CA VAL A 100 23.63 -3.14 -15.79
C VAL A 100 24.54 -2.45 -14.76
N GLY A 101 25.67 -1.89 -15.17
CA GLY A 101 26.59 -1.19 -14.30
C GLY A 101 27.95 -0.84 -14.93
N GLU A 102 28.89 -0.41 -14.11
CA GLU A 102 30.27 -0.11 -14.51
C GLU A 102 31.27 -1.07 -13.85
N PHE A 103 32.33 -1.41 -14.59
CA PHE A 103 33.40 -2.28 -14.11
C PHE A 103 34.76 -1.63 -14.41
N HIS A 104 35.63 -1.55 -13.41
CA HIS A 104 36.99 -1.03 -13.56
C HIS A 104 38.01 -1.95 -12.90
N LEU A 105 39.18 -2.06 -13.53
CA LEU A 105 40.31 -2.82 -13.03
C LEU A 105 41.48 -1.86 -12.82
N PHE A 106 42.01 -1.79 -11.60
CA PHE A 106 43.15 -0.92 -11.27
C PHE A 106 44.39 -1.74 -10.97
N ASN A 107 45.58 -1.26 -11.34
CA ASN A 107 46.85 -1.90 -10.97
C ASN A 107 47.22 -1.60 -9.51
N ASN A 108 48.37 -2.12 -9.06
CA ASN A 108 48.91 -1.89 -7.73
C ASN A 108 49.34 -0.42 -7.43
N LYS A 109 49.25 0.48 -8.42
CA LYS A 109 49.43 1.93 -8.28
C LYS A 109 48.11 2.70 -8.36
N ALA A 110 46.97 2.00 -8.38
CA ALA A 110 45.63 2.56 -8.58
C ALA A 110 45.40 3.20 -9.95
N GLU A 111 46.23 2.87 -10.94
CA GLU A 111 46.05 3.28 -12.33
C GLU A 111 45.13 2.27 -13.02
N GLU A 112 44.16 2.75 -13.78
CA GLU A 112 43.23 1.89 -14.49
C GLU A 112 43.96 1.07 -15.56
N ILE A 113 43.78 -0.24 -15.50
CA ILE A 113 44.28 -1.21 -16.47
C ILE A 113 43.18 -1.39 -17.53
N PHE A 114 43.55 -1.17 -18.78
CA PHE A 114 42.63 -1.22 -19.93
C PHE A 114 41.50 -0.19 -19.73
N PRO A 115 41.74 1.12 -19.81
CA PRO A 115 40.69 2.12 -19.59
C PRO A 115 39.51 1.91 -20.57
N ALA A 116 38.29 2.21 -20.13
CA ALA A 116 37.04 1.97 -20.89
C ALA A 116 36.89 2.76 -22.20
N LYS A 117 37.89 3.58 -22.59
CA LYS A 117 37.90 4.24 -23.90
C LYS A 117 38.49 3.27 -24.92
N ASP A 118 37.69 2.99 -25.95
CA ASP A 118 38.08 2.20 -27.12
C ASP A 118 39.54 2.47 -27.51
N PRO A 119 40.46 1.49 -27.38
CA PRO A 119 41.86 1.65 -27.82
C PRO A 119 41.93 1.96 -29.31
N HIS A 120 40.91 1.50 -30.05
CA HIS A 120 40.73 1.76 -31.46
C HIS A 120 39.30 2.23 -31.71
N ILE A 121 39.16 3.39 -32.34
CA ILE A 121 37.88 3.99 -32.70
C ILE A 121 37.58 3.76 -34.19
N SER A 122 36.30 3.82 -34.54
CA SER A 122 35.90 3.96 -35.94
C SER A 122 35.71 5.45 -36.25
N ILE A 123 36.34 5.96 -37.30
CA ILE A 123 36.25 7.39 -37.65
C ILE A 123 35.64 7.60 -39.05
N PRO A 124 34.81 8.63 -39.24
CA PRO A 124 34.32 8.98 -40.57
C PRO A 124 35.47 9.34 -41.51
N ILE A 125 35.36 8.94 -42.77
CA ILE A 125 36.36 9.26 -43.79
C ILE A 125 36.38 10.78 -44.04
N LYS A 126 37.51 11.43 -43.71
CA LYS A 126 37.71 12.88 -43.93
C LYS A 126 38.03 13.22 -45.39
N ASN A 127 38.58 12.29 -46.16
CA ASN A 127 38.95 12.50 -47.55
C ASN A 127 37.71 12.41 -48.46
N SER A 128 37.21 13.54 -48.93
CA SER A 128 36.00 13.63 -49.76
C SER A 128 36.09 12.85 -51.07
N LYS A 129 37.27 12.76 -51.70
CA LYS A 129 37.47 11.97 -52.93
C LYS A 129 37.41 10.47 -52.66
N LEU A 130 37.97 10.02 -51.54
CA LEU A 130 37.92 8.62 -51.14
C LEU A 130 36.49 8.20 -50.77
N LYS A 131 35.78 9.07 -50.03
CA LYS A 131 34.37 8.89 -49.70
C LYS A 131 33.49 8.77 -50.94
N GLU A 132 33.63 9.69 -51.90
CA GLU A 132 32.89 9.64 -53.17
C GLU A 132 33.17 8.34 -53.96
N ARG A 133 34.43 7.87 -53.96
CA ARG A 133 34.79 6.60 -54.62
C ARG A 133 34.13 5.40 -53.97
N LEU A 134 34.12 5.32 -52.65
CA LEU A 134 33.50 4.24 -51.89
C LEU A 134 31.97 4.21 -52.07
N GLU A 135 31.32 5.38 -51.99
CA GLU A 135 29.86 5.52 -52.18
C GLU A 135 29.40 5.10 -53.58
N HIS A 136 30.22 5.32 -54.62
CA HIS A 136 29.91 4.96 -56.00
C HIS A 136 30.54 3.64 -56.45
N ASN A 137 31.08 2.81 -55.54
CA ASN A 137 31.76 1.55 -55.85
C ASN A 137 32.87 1.68 -56.92
N ARG A 138 33.62 2.79 -56.89
CA ARG A 138 34.74 3.06 -57.80
C ARG A 138 36.07 2.68 -57.15
N PHE A 139 36.51 1.46 -57.44
CA PHE A 139 37.77 0.89 -56.95
C PHE A 139 38.97 1.29 -57.83
N SER A 140 40.17 1.33 -57.26
CA SER A 140 41.42 1.72 -57.95
C SER A 140 42.56 0.76 -57.57
N ASP A 141 43.74 0.93 -58.19
CA ASP A 141 44.92 0.06 -57.99
C ASP A 141 45.40 -0.09 -56.54
N ASN A 142 44.83 0.61 -55.56
CA ASN A 142 45.16 0.50 -54.14
C ASN A 142 43.93 0.44 -53.23
N LEU A 143 42.71 0.40 -53.79
CA LEU A 143 41.46 0.38 -53.04
C LEU A 143 40.58 -0.76 -53.58
N TYR A 144 40.33 -1.76 -52.74
CA TYR A 144 39.75 -3.05 -53.13
C TYR A 144 38.42 -3.31 -52.40
N PRO A 145 37.41 -3.86 -53.08
CA PRO A 145 36.12 -4.15 -52.45
C PRO A 145 36.18 -5.37 -51.52
N ILE A 146 35.46 -5.28 -50.40
CA ILE A 146 35.05 -6.45 -49.60
C ILE A 146 33.64 -6.83 -50.06
N ARG A 147 33.53 -7.84 -50.93
CA ARG A 147 32.26 -8.30 -51.50
C ARG A 147 31.39 -9.05 -50.49
N ASN A 148 30.08 -8.92 -50.61
CA ASN A 148 29.10 -9.67 -49.84
C ASN A 148 28.88 -11.09 -50.40
N GLU A 149 29.83 -11.98 -50.13
CA GLU A 149 29.79 -13.37 -50.59
C GLU A 149 28.80 -14.22 -49.76
N ALA A 150 28.50 -15.43 -50.23
CA ALA A 150 27.53 -16.31 -49.56
C ALA A 150 27.85 -16.58 -48.08
N SER A 151 29.15 -16.60 -47.71
CA SER A 151 29.62 -16.72 -46.33
C SER A 151 29.31 -15.48 -45.48
N CYS A 152 29.33 -14.28 -46.06
CA CYS A 152 28.97 -13.03 -45.39
C CYS A 152 27.46 -12.93 -45.14
N LYS A 153 26.63 -13.50 -46.03
CA LYS A 153 25.16 -13.51 -45.92
C LYS A 153 24.63 -14.24 -44.69
N ALA A 154 25.42 -15.12 -44.09
CA ALA A 154 25.08 -15.77 -42.83
C ALA A 154 24.94 -14.76 -41.67
N CYS A 155 25.72 -13.68 -41.69
CA CYS A 155 25.66 -12.61 -40.69
C CYS A 155 24.99 -11.33 -41.22
N HIS A 156 25.04 -11.10 -42.54
CA HIS A 156 24.56 -9.89 -43.20
C HIS A 156 23.63 -10.24 -44.36
N ALA A 157 22.36 -10.47 -44.07
CA ALA A 157 21.33 -10.94 -45.02
C ALA A 157 20.86 -9.87 -46.04
N ASP A 158 21.66 -8.83 -46.31
CA ASP A 158 21.31 -7.75 -47.23
C ASP A 158 21.70 -8.05 -48.69
N GLU A 159 21.11 -7.29 -49.62
CA GLU A 159 21.40 -7.36 -51.06
C GLU A 159 22.55 -6.42 -51.47
N ILE A 160 23.32 -5.91 -50.51
CA ILE A 160 24.41 -4.96 -50.79
C ILE A 160 25.58 -5.74 -51.40
N GLU A 161 26.07 -5.28 -52.56
CA GLU A 161 27.14 -5.96 -53.31
C GLU A 161 28.50 -5.90 -52.58
N ASN A 162 28.84 -4.75 -51.99
CA ASN A 162 30.09 -4.53 -51.25
C ASN A 162 29.80 -4.10 -49.80
N ARG A 163 30.33 -4.85 -48.84
CA ARG A 163 30.19 -4.56 -47.39
C ARG A 163 31.23 -3.55 -46.90
N GLY A 164 32.33 -3.38 -47.63
CA GLY A 164 33.40 -2.49 -47.25
C GLY A 164 34.47 -2.40 -48.33
N ALA A 165 35.60 -1.82 -47.98
CA ALA A 165 36.78 -1.77 -48.84
C ALA A 165 38.06 -1.84 -48.02
N VAL A 166 39.12 -2.34 -48.63
CA VAL A 166 40.47 -2.35 -48.09
C VAL A 166 41.33 -1.42 -48.93
N GLN A 167 41.98 -0.45 -48.31
CA GLN A 167 43.06 0.31 -48.95
C GLN A 167 44.40 -0.22 -48.47
N LEU A 168 45.24 -0.63 -49.42
CA LEU A 168 46.55 -1.20 -49.15
C LEU A 168 47.61 -0.65 -50.12
N ASP A 169 48.56 0.09 -49.55
CA ASP A 169 49.70 0.68 -50.26
C ASP A 169 51.00 -0.03 -49.85
N PHE A 170 51.85 -0.32 -50.84
CA PHE A 170 53.11 -1.07 -50.67
C PHE A 170 54.34 -0.20 -50.95
N THR A 171 55.49 -0.59 -50.42
CA THR A 171 56.78 0.03 -50.78
C THR A 171 57.19 -0.32 -52.23
N GLN A 172 57.98 0.55 -52.88
CA GLN A 172 58.23 0.48 -54.35
C GLN A 172 58.98 -0.78 -54.85
N ASN A 173 59.54 -1.61 -53.96
CA ASN A 173 60.34 -2.80 -54.30
C ASN A 173 59.96 -4.01 -53.43
N ALA A 174 58.67 -4.21 -53.13
CA ALA A 174 58.24 -5.35 -52.32
C ALA A 174 58.51 -6.69 -53.03
N ASP A 175 59.04 -7.65 -52.28
CA ASP A 175 59.15 -9.05 -52.68
C ASP A 175 57.76 -9.70 -52.49
N TRP A 176 57.07 -9.99 -53.59
CA TRP A 176 55.68 -10.45 -53.56
C TRP A 176 55.53 -11.87 -53.00
N GLU A 177 56.53 -12.72 -53.21
CA GLU A 177 56.55 -14.09 -52.69
C GLU A 177 56.68 -14.07 -51.18
N LYS A 178 57.67 -13.32 -50.67
CA LYS A 178 57.86 -13.14 -49.24
C LYS A 178 56.68 -12.44 -48.58
N ALA A 179 56.10 -11.44 -49.25
CA ALA A 179 54.93 -10.72 -48.75
C ALA A 179 53.70 -11.63 -48.62
N LEU A 180 53.45 -12.51 -49.60
CA LEU A 180 52.34 -13.46 -49.55
C LEU A 180 52.48 -14.41 -48.36
N ILE A 181 53.68 -14.97 -48.13
CA ILE A 181 53.94 -15.86 -47.00
C ILE A 181 53.71 -15.13 -45.66
N GLN A 182 54.20 -13.91 -45.50
CA GLN A 182 54.06 -13.17 -44.24
C GLN A 182 52.60 -12.80 -43.94
N VAL A 183 51.80 -12.47 -44.97
CA VAL A 183 50.36 -12.20 -44.81
C VAL A 183 49.60 -13.46 -44.40
N VAL A 184 49.86 -14.59 -45.06
CA VAL A 184 49.19 -15.87 -44.74
C VAL A 184 49.61 -16.36 -43.36
N HIS A 185 50.90 -16.26 -43.02
CA HIS A 185 51.42 -16.56 -41.70
C HIS A 185 50.72 -15.75 -40.60
N GLY A 186 50.61 -14.43 -40.75
CA GLY A 186 49.95 -13.57 -39.77
C GLY A 186 48.45 -13.86 -39.65
N ALA A 187 47.76 -14.11 -40.78
CA ALA A 187 46.34 -14.50 -40.76
C ALA A 187 46.12 -15.82 -40.02
N PHE A 188 46.96 -16.84 -40.29
CA PHE A 188 46.90 -18.14 -39.63
C PHE A 188 47.19 -17.99 -38.13
N GLN A 189 48.23 -17.24 -37.77
CA GLN A 189 48.58 -16.96 -36.38
C GLN A 189 47.44 -16.27 -35.63
N ALA A 190 46.82 -15.24 -36.21
CA ALA A 190 45.70 -14.54 -35.61
C ALA A 190 44.48 -15.46 -35.37
N ILE A 191 44.19 -16.38 -36.29
CA ILE A 191 43.10 -17.37 -36.13
C ILE A 191 43.46 -18.41 -35.06
N MET A 192 44.69 -18.92 -35.04
CA MET A 192 45.10 -19.89 -34.02
C MET A 192 45.09 -19.29 -32.61
N LEU A 193 45.48 -18.02 -32.47
CA LEU A 193 45.40 -17.27 -31.20
C LEU A 193 43.96 -17.00 -30.75
N SER A 194 42.97 -17.02 -31.67
CA SER A 194 41.56 -16.91 -31.29
C SER A 194 41.00 -18.19 -30.66
N GLY A 195 41.78 -19.28 -30.63
CA GLY A 195 41.34 -20.59 -30.15
C GLY A 195 40.33 -21.29 -31.06
N LYS A 196 40.20 -20.83 -32.32
CA LYS A 196 39.24 -21.32 -33.31
C LYS A 196 39.97 -21.93 -34.51
N GLY A 197 40.81 -22.93 -34.24
CA GLY A 197 41.63 -23.60 -35.26
C GLY A 197 40.82 -24.16 -36.43
N GLU A 198 39.54 -24.49 -36.25
CA GLU A 198 38.63 -24.92 -37.33
C GLU A 198 38.53 -23.91 -38.49
N TYR A 199 38.77 -22.61 -38.26
CA TYR A 199 38.78 -21.58 -39.30
C TYR A 199 40.14 -21.42 -39.98
N ALA A 200 41.21 -21.94 -39.36
CA ALA A 200 42.54 -21.90 -39.93
C ALA A 200 42.63 -22.80 -41.16
N ASP A 201 41.95 -23.94 -41.14
CA ASP A 201 41.81 -24.82 -42.29
C ASP A 201 41.07 -24.14 -43.46
N THR A 202 39.95 -23.46 -43.17
CA THR A 202 39.21 -22.69 -44.18
C THR A 202 40.06 -21.59 -44.80
N LEU A 203 40.86 -20.88 -43.98
CA LEU A 203 41.82 -19.89 -44.48
C LEU A 203 42.79 -20.51 -45.48
N LEU A 204 43.44 -21.63 -45.14
CA LEU A 204 44.44 -22.24 -46.03
C LEU A 204 43.81 -22.81 -47.31
N LEU A 205 42.61 -23.38 -47.23
CA LEU A 205 41.86 -23.84 -48.40
C LEU A 205 41.48 -22.68 -49.35
N ASP A 206 41.08 -21.53 -48.81
CA ASP A 206 40.79 -20.33 -49.61
C ASP A 206 42.09 -19.80 -50.27
N ILE A 207 43.22 -19.83 -49.56
CA ILE A 207 44.52 -19.42 -50.10
C ILE A 207 44.99 -20.39 -51.20
N ASN A 208 44.76 -21.71 -51.06
CA ASN A 208 45.08 -22.70 -52.10
C ASN A 208 44.31 -22.50 -53.41
N GLN A 209 43.19 -21.77 -53.39
CA GLN A 209 42.43 -21.42 -54.60
C GLN A 209 42.97 -20.18 -55.32
N LEU A 210 43.92 -19.45 -54.74
CA LEU A 210 44.54 -18.31 -55.40
C LEU A 210 45.39 -18.77 -56.59
N MET A 211 45.21 -18.12 -57.75
CA MET A 211 46.09 -18.36 -58.90
C MET A 211 47.55 -18.09 -58.52
N GLY A 212 48.47 -18.96 -58.92
CA GLY A 212 49.89 -18.85 -58.54
C GLY A 212 50.27 -19.49 -57.21
N VAL A 213 49.31 -19.93 -56.40
CA VAL A 213 49.55 -20.79 -55.22
C VAL A 213 49.17 -22.22 -55.57
N ASN A 214 50.11 -23.16 -55.40
CA ASN A 214 49.88 -24.58 -55.71
C ASN A 214 49.54 -25.40 -54.46
N LEU A 215 50.08 -25.02 -53.30
CA LEU A 215 49.88 -25.74 -52.04
C LEU A 215 50.26 -24.83 -50.87
N VAL A 216 49.45 -24.84 -49.81
CA VAL A 216 49.71 -24.23 -48.51
C VAL A 216 49.25 -25.19 -47.44
N GLN A 217 50.16 -25.53 -46.55
CA GLN A 217 49.95 -26.47 -45.45
C GLN A 217 50.71 -26.03 -44.22
N VAL A 218 50.25 -26.50 -43.06
CA VAL A 218 50.96 -26.31 -41.79
C VAL A 218 51.35 -27.67 -41.21
N TYR A 219 52.57 -27.72 -40.70
CA TYR A 219 53.18 -28.86 -40.04
C TYR A 219 53.49 -28.51 -38.59
N ASP A 220 53.62 -29.50 -37.72
CA ASP A 220 54.09 -29.29 -36.35
C ASP A 220 55.61 -29.04 -36.29
N GLU A 221 56.14 -29.00 -35.05
CA GLU A 221 57.55 -28.74 -34.77
C GLU A 221 58.51 -29.85 -35.23
N ASP A 222 57.99 -31.05 -35.50
CA ASP A 222 58.74 -32.21 -35.99
C ASP A 222 58.53 -32.42 -37.51
N GLY A 223 57.81 -31.51 -38.18
CA GLY A 223 57.52 -31.62 -39.61
C GLY A 223 56.38 -32.59 -39.95
N ILE A 224 55.54 -32.97 -38.98
CA ILE A 224 54.41 -33.87 -39.19
C ILE A 224 53.17 -33.05 -39.59
N TYR A 225 52.42 -33.54 -40.58
CA TYR A 225 51.22 -32.86 -41.08
C TYR A 225 50.12 -32.81 -40.00
N VAL A 226 49.62 -31.61 -39.71
CA VAL A 226 48.62 -31.36 -38.64
C VAL A 226 47.20 -31.13 -39.16
N ALA A 227 46.88 -31.65 -40.35
CA ALA A 227 45.55 -31.56 -40.97
C ALA A 227 45.05 -30.11 -41.19
N PHE A 228 45.95 -29.23 -41.65
CA PHE A 228 45.63 -27.87 -42.08
C PHE A 228 46.09 -27.68 -43.53
N GLY A 229 45.14 -27.53 -44.47
CA GLY A 229 45.40 -27.40 -45.90
C GLY A 229 44.86 -28.56 -46.74
N ASP A 230 45.30 -28.66 -48.01
CA ASP A 230 44.89 -29.75 -48.91
C ASP A 230 45.57 -31.07 -48.48
N ASP A 231 44.80 -32.10 -48.15
CA ASP A 231 45.29 -33.40 -47.69
C ASP A 231 45.67 -34.37 -48.82
N ASN A 232 45.46 -33.99 -50.08
CA ASN A 232 45.71 -34.86 -51.24
C ASN A 232 47.15 -34.78 -51.77
N VAL A 233 47.91 -33.77 -51.35
CA VAL A 233 49.30 -33.52 -51.79
C VAL A 233 50.11 -33.08 -50.58
N GLU A 234 51.20 -33.77 -50.25
CA GLU A 234 52.07 -33.43 -49.12
C GLU A 234 53.48 -33.04 -49.58
N VAL A 235 54.15 -32.21 -48.79
CA VAL A 235 55.59 -31.94 -48.93
C VAL A 235 56.37 -33.19 -48.53
N ASP A 236 57.42 -33.47 -49.29
CA ASP A 236 58.34 -34.60 -49.07
C ASP A 236 58.96 -34.57 -47.66
N GLU A 237 58.93 -35.71 -46.95
CA GLU A 237 59.35 -35.82 -45.54
C GLU A 237 60.83 -35.42 -45.34
N ASP A 238 61.74 -35.85 -46.22
CA ASP A 238 63.16 -35.50 -46.16
C ASP A 238 63.37 -33.97 -46.27
N THR A 239 62.53 -33.30 -47.08
CA THR A 239 62.56 -31.85 -47.24
C THR A 239 62.09 -31.13 -45.97
N LEU A 240 61.08 -31.65 -45.28
CA LEU A 240 60.53 -31.08 -44.05
C LEU A 240 61.47 -31.27 -42.85
N GLU A 241 62.07 -32.45 -42.70
CA GLU A 241 63.05 -32.73 -41.63
C GLU A 241 64.23 -31.77 -41.72
N ASP A 242 64.80 -31.61 -42.92
CA ASP A 242 65.90 -30.67 -43.14
C ASP A 242 65.52 -29.21 -42.84
N VAL A 243 64.27 -28.80 -43.09
CA VAL A 243 63.78 -27.43 -42.81
C VAL A 243 63.50 -27.24 -41.33
N ALA A 244 62.93 -28.25 -40.65
CA ALA A 244 62.71 -28.26 -39.22
C ALA A 244 64.04 -28.10 -38.47
N ASP A 245 65.07 -28.84 -38.86
CA ASP A 245 66.43 -28.71 -38.31
C ASP A 245 67.00 -27.30 -38.47
N ILE A 246 66.85 -26.69 -39.65
CA ILE A 246 67.28 -25.30 -39.90
C ILE A 246 66.58 -24.32 -38.94
N PHE A 247 65.28 -24.50 -38.73
CA PHE A 247 64.52 -23.62 -37.83
C PHE A 247 64.84 -23.87 -36.36
N HIS A 248 65.07 -25.12 -35.93
CA HIS A 248 65.52 -25.42 -34.56
C HIS A 248 66.89 -24.81 -34.26
N ASP A 249 67.83 -24.83 -35.23
CA ASP A 249 69.18 -24.28 -35.07
C ASP A 249 69.24 -22.74 -35.16
N LYS A 250 68.48 -22.14 -36.09
CA LYS A 250 68.53 -20.70 -36.36
C LYS A 250 67.14 -20.08 -36.54
N LEU A 251 66.48 -19.88 -35.40
CA LEU A 251 65.12 -19.33 -35.34
C LEU A 251 65.13 -17.80 -35.23
N GLU A 252 64.74 -17.10 -36.29
CA GLU A 252 64.55 -15.64 -36.32
C GLU A 252 63.11 -15.29 -36.75
N LEU A 253 62.47 -14.30 -36.09
CA LEU A 253 61.10 -13.88 -36.39
C LEU A 253 61.02 -13.30 -37.82
N GLY A 254 60.16 -13.89 -38.67
CA GLY A 254 59.98 -13.46 -40.06
C GLY A 254 61.04 -13.98 -41.05
N SER A 255 61.86 -14.96 -40.63
CA SER A 255 62.73 -15.70 -41.55
C SER A 255 61.91 -16.60 -42.46
N THR A 256 62.38 -16.77 -43.70
CA THR A 256 61.77 -17.65 -44.70
C THR A 256 62.87 -18.49 -45.33
N VAL A 257 62.61 -19.78 -45.56
CA VAL A 257 63.55 -20.72 -46.21
C VAL A 257 62.93 -21.19 -47.51
N GLU A 258 63.69 -21.19 -48.60
CA GLU A 258 63.26 -21.74 -49.89
C GLU A 258 64.01 -23.05 -50.17
N LYS A 259 63.28 -24.13 -50.46
CA LYS A 259 63.85 -25.45 -50.78
C LYS A 259 62.90 -26.27 -51.63
N ASN A 260 63.41 -26.96 -52.66
CA ASN A 260 62.64 -27.85 -53.54
C ASN A 260 61.35 -27.21 -54.12
N ASN A 261 61.40 -25.91 -54.47
CA ASN A 261 60.28 -25.09 -54.95
C ASN A 261 59.16 -24.85 -53.90
N TYR A 262 59.46 -25.04 -52.62
CA TYR A 262 58.61 -24.65 -51.49
C TYR A 262 59.28 -23.52 -50.71
N HIS A 263 58.45 -22.64 -50.17
CA HIS A 263 58.84 -21.60 -49.25
C HIS A 263 58.26 -21.90 -47.87
N PHE A 264 59.09 -21.80 -46.84
CA PHE A 264 58.77 -22.18 -45.48
C PHE A 264 58.89 -20.99 -44.54
N ALA A 265 57.98 -20.89 -43.57
CA ALA A 265 58.05 -19.91 -42.49
C ALA A 265 57.79 -20.58 -41.13
N PRO A 266 58.58 -20.27 -40.09
CA PRO A 266 58.44 -20.89 -38.79
C PRO A 266 57.38 -20.19 -37.94
N PHE A 267 56.47 -20.96 -37.34
CA PHE A 267 55.66 -20.49 -36.22
C PHE A 267 56.47 -20.61 -34.94
N LEU A 268 56.80 -19.48 -34.31
CA LEU A 268 57.53 -19.50 -33.04
C LEU A 268 56.64 -20.00 -31.90
N ASN A 269 57.23 -20.74 -30.97
CA ASN A 269 56.60 -21.03 -29.70
C ASN A 269 56.67 -19.78 -28.80
N MET A 270 55.71 -18.88 -29.00
CA MET A 270 55.57 -17.66 -28.21
C MET A 270 55.14 -18.00 -26.78
N GLU A 271 55.35 -17.06 -25.84
CA GLU A 271 54.85 -17.21 -24.46
C GLU A 271 53.35 -17.54 -24.40
N SER A 272 52.56 -17.01 -25.35
CA SER A 272 51.13 -17.31 -25.49
C SER A 272 50.83 -18.78 -25.84
N CYS A 273 51.78 -19.48 -26.47
CA CYS A 273 51.66 -20.86 -26.93
C CYS A 273 52.07 -21.89 -25.86
N HIS A 274 52.94 -21.51 -24.91
CA HIS A 274 53.43 -22.38 -23.83
C HIS A 274 52.33 -23.01 -22.98
N VAL A 275 51.18 -22.36 -22.89
CA VAL A 275 50.05 -22.82 -22.07
C VAL A 275 49.44 -24.12 -22.60
N CYS A 276 49.44 -24.29 -23.93
CA CYS A 276 48.91 -25.47 -24.58
C CYS A 276 50.03 -26.47 -24.94
N HIS A 277 51.26 -25.99 -25.12
CA HIS A 277 52.33 -26.75 -25.78
C HIS A 277 53.63 -26.85 -24.98
N GLY A 278 53.72 -26.23 -23.80
CA GLY A 278 54.94 -26.18 -23.00
C GLY A 278 56.01 -25.24 -23.58
N PRO A 279 57.06 -24.90 -22.80
CA PRO A 279 58.16 -24.03 -23.25
C PRO A 279 59.35 -24.80 -23.84
N ASP A 280 59.25 -26.13 -23.96
CA ASP A 280 60.39 -27.02 -24.17
C ASP A 280 61.02 -26.92 -25.56
N SER A 281 60.27 -26.40 -26.54
CA SER A 281 60.69 -26.17 -27.92
C SER A 281 60.51 -24.70 -28.30
N LYS A 282 61.40 -24.17 -29.14
CA LYS A 282 61.29 -22.79 -29.65
C LYS A 282 60.45 -22.68 -30.91
N LEU A 283 60.31 -23.79 -31.65
CA LEU A 283 59.49 -23.90 -32.85
C LEU A 283 58.15 -24.53 -32.48
N ARG A 284 57.06 -24.03 -33.06
CA ARG A 284 55.71 -24.57 -32.80
C ARG A 284 55.13 -25.29 -34.01
N GLY A 285 55.55 -24.89 -35.19
CA GLY A 285 55.10 -25.46 -36.44
C GLY A 285 55.75 -24.76 -37.62
N ILE A 286 55.50 -25.28 -38.80
CA ILE A 286 56.09 -24.79 -40.05
C ILE A 286 54.96 -24.57 -41.05
N LEU A 287 54.85 -23.34 -41.55
CA LEU A 287 54.04 -23.04 -42.73
C LEU A 287 54.85 -23.42 -43.97
N ALA A 288 54.31 -24.28 -44.82
CA ALA A 288 54.89 -24.62 -46.11
C ALA A 288 54.00 -24.10 -47.24
N MET A 289 54.61 -23.47 -48.25
CA MET A 289 53.89 -22.87 -49.37
C MET A 289 54.62 -23.13 -50.70
N LYS A 290 53.91 -23.73 -51.67
CA LYS A 290 54.38 -23.90 -53.05
C LYS A 290 53.78 -22.83 -53.95
N MET A 291 54.61 -22.06 -54.63
CA MET A 291 54.18 -20.97 -55.50
C MET A 291 54.71 -21.14 -56.93
N GLN A 292 53.99 -20.58 -57.90
CA GLN A 292 54.51 -20.32 -59.24
C GLN A 292 55.20 -18.95 -59.21
N THR A 293 56.50 -18.94 -58.91
CA THR A 293 57.31 -17.73 -58.68
C THR A 293 57.14 -16.65 -59.77
N ASP A 294 57.10 -17.04 -61.06
CA ASP A 294 56.89 -16.10 -62.18
C ASP A 294 55.47 -15.47 -62.24
N ASN A 295 54.51 -15.96 -61.47
CA ASN A 295 53.11 -15.55 -61.48
C ASN A 295 52.65 -14.84 -60.19
N VAL A 296 53.45 -14.81 -59.12
CA VAL A 296 53.05 -14.13 -57.86
C VAL A 296 53.18 -12.61 -58.02
N GLN A 297 52.06 -11.98 -58.31
CA GLN A 297 51.93 -10.53 -58.43
C GLN A 297 51.28 -9.91 -57.20
N ARG A 298 51.41 -8.58 -57.07
CA ARG A 298 50.79 -7.73 -56.05
C ARG A 298 49.35 -8.08 -55.71
N GLU A 299 48.53 -8.41 -56.71
CA GLU A 299 47.10 -8.73 -56.55
C GLU A 299 46.87 -9.96 -55.64
N HIS A 300 47.76 -10.95 -55.66
CA HIS A 300 47.65 -12.16 -54.84
C HIS A 300 47.85 -11.85 -53.35
N VAL A 301 48.81 -10.97 -53.02
CA VAL A 301 49.05 -10.51 -51.64
C VAL A 301 47.82 -9.78 -51.11
N ILE A 302 47.23 -8.89 -51.92
CA ILE A 302 46.01 -8.16 -51.53
C ILE A 302 44.84 -9.11 -51.30
N ASN A 303 44.62 -10.06 -52.23
CA ASN A 303 43.56 -11.05 -52.08
C ASN A 303 43.76 -11.90 -50.82
N SER A 304 45.00 -12.29 -50.52
CA SER A 304 45.33 -12.99 -49.28
C SER A 304 45.03 -12.15 -48.02
N VAL A 305 45.32 -10.84 -48.03
CA VAL A 305 44.98 -9.95 -46.91
C VAL A 305 43.46 -9.89 -46.71
N ILE A 306 42.70 -9.79 -47.80
CA ILE A 306 41.23 -9.77 -47.75
C ILE A 306 40.68 -11.11 -47.25
N ILE A 307 41.23 -12.25 -47.69
CA ILE A 307 40.83 -13.59 -47.23
C ILE A 307 41.11 -13.74 -45.73
N GLY A 308 42.29 -13.32 -45.26
CA GLY A 308 42.65 -13.34 -43.84
C GLY A 308 41.70 -12.51 -42.99
N PHE A 309 41.46 -11.26 -43.39
CA PHE A 309 40.52 -10.37 -42.71
C PHE A 309 39.09 -10.95 -42.70
N LYS A 310 38.60 -11.47 -43.84
CA LYS A 310 37.27 -12.09 -43.93
C LYS A 310 37.13 -13.27 -42.98
N ASN A 311 38.11 -14.18 -42.94
CA ASN A 311 38.05 -15.36 -42.07
C ASN A 311 38.06 -14.97 -40.58
N LEU A 312 38.81 -13.94 -40.19
CA LEU A 312 38.76 -13.40 -38.83
C LEU A 312 37.43 -12.72 -38.50
N MET A 313 36.82 -12.00 -39.43
CA MET A 313 35.49 -11.42 -39.24
C MET A 313 34.39 -12.48 -39.08
N ARG A 314 34.55 -13.67 -39.68
CA ARG A 314 33.62 -14.81 -39.49
C ARG A 314 33.63 -15.37 -38.07
N LEU A 315 34.66 -15.08 -37.27
CA LEU A 315 34.71 -15.46 -35.86
C LEU A 315 33.72 -14.65 -34.98
N GLN A 316 33.00 -13.69 -35.56
CA GLN A 316 32.09 -12.77 -34.87
C GLN A 316 32.75 -12.01 -33.70
N ARG A 317 34.07 -11.79 -33.79
CA ARG A 317 34.88 -11.15 -32.76
C ARG A 317 35.79 -10.11 -33.40
N ALA A 318 35.37 -8.85 -33.34
CA ALA A 318 36.06 -7.73 -33.99
C ALA A 318 37.49 -7.51 -33.46
N SER A 319 37.77 -7.87 -32.21
CA SER A 319 39.09 -7.72 -31.59
C SER A 319 40.19 -8.54 -32.26
N TYR A 320 39.89 -9.74 -32.78
CA TYR A 320 40.87 -10.56 -33.49
C TYR A 320 41.14 -10.05 -34.91
N ALA A 321 40.11 -9.55 -35.60
CA ALA A 321 40.28 -8.87 -36.88
C ALA A 321 41.11 -7.58 -36.70
N GLY A 322 40.92 -6.88 -35.58
CA GLY A 322 41.73 -5.75 -35.17
C GLY A 322 43.22 -6.07 -34.95
N ALA A 323 43.52 -7.14 -34.20
CA ALA A 323 44.88 -7.61 -34.01
C ALA A 323 45.59 -7.93 -35.33
N TYR A 324 44.87 -8.53 -36.28
CA TYR A 324 45.38 -8.78 -37.63
C TYR A 324 45.61 -7.50 -38.44
N ILE A 325 44.74 -6.49 -38.31
CA ILE A 325 44.96 -5.17 -38.93
C ILE A 325 46.27 -4.56 -38.44
N ASP A 326 46.52 -4.60 -37.13
CA ASP A 326 47.76 -4.08 -36.56
C ASP A 326 48.99 -4.88 -37.00
N GLU A 327 48.87 -6.21 -37.14
CA GLU A 327 49.93 -7.06 -37.66
C GLU A 327 50.30 -6.71 -39.10
N ILE A 328 49.31 -6.59 -40.00
CA ILE A 328 49.54 -6.20 -41.40
C ILE A 328 50.15 -4.80 -41.49
N ARG A 329 49.71 -3.84 -40.67
CA ARG A 329 50.29 -2.48 -40.61
C ARG A 329 51.77 -2.48 -40.20
N ASN A 330 52.21 -3.47 -39.42
CA ASN A 330 53.58 -3.57 -38.94
C ASN A 330 54.53 -4.30 -39.91
N LEU A 331 54.02 -4.88 -41.01
CA LEU A 331 54.86 -5.51 -42.02
C LEU A 331 55.70 -4.47 -42.77
N SER A 332 57.00 -4.74 -42.92
CA SER A 332 57.98 -3.77 -43.43
C SER A 332 57.74 -3.30 -44.88
N PHE A 333 56.96 -4.06 -45.66
CA PHE A 333 56.59 -3.73 -47.04
C PHE A 333 55.24 -3.01 -47.16
N VAL A 334 54.48 -2.88 -46.07
CA VAL A 334 53.19 -2.19 -46.03
C VAL A 334 53.41 -0.72 -45.66
N GLN A 335 53.00 0.20 -46.54
CA GLN A 335 53.09 1.63 -46.29
C GLN A 335 51.83 2.18 -45.61
N ASN A 336 50.66 1.66 -46.01
CA ASN A 336 49.37 2.07 -45.47
C ASN A 336 48.39 0.90 -45.59
N PHE A 337 47.70 0.58 -44.50
CA PHE A 337 46.65 -0.42 -44.48
C PHE A 337 45.45 0.10 -43.70
N GLN A 338 44.34 0.28 -44.40
CA GLN A 338 43.10 0.82 -43.86
C GLN A 338 41.94 -0.07 -44.31
N VAL A 339 41.05 -0.36 -43.37
CA VAL A 339 39.84 -1.14 -43.64
C VAL A 339 38.66 -0.21 -43.45
N PHE A 340 37.79 -0.14 -44.44
CA PHE A 340 36.60 0.69 -44.44
C PHE A 340 35.35 -0.18 -44.41
N ASP A 341 34.44 0.12 -43.51
CA ASP A 341 33.10 -0.47 -43.49
C ASP A 341 32.11 0.50 -44.11
N ASN A 342 31.06 -0.04 -44.75
CA ASN A 342 29.96 0.73 -45.33
C ASN A 342 29.07 1.41 -44.25
N GLY A 343 29.40 1.24 -42.96
CA GLY A 343 28.98 2.15 -41.89
C GLY A 343 27.49 2.11 -41.59
N HIS A 344 26.84 0.97 -41.80
CA HIS A 344 25.38 0.78 -41.72
C HIS A 344 24.75 1.13 -40.34
N VAL A 345 25.59 1.43 -39.34
CA VAL A 345 25.21 1.83 -37.97
C VAL A 345 25.22 3.36 -37.78
N SER A 346 25.57 4.17 -38.79
CA SER A 346 25.69 5.62 -38.64
C SER A 346 25.27 6.41 -39.89
N ASP A 347 24.61 7.56 -39.68
CA ASP A 347 24.12 8.47 -40.73
C ASP A 347 25.25 9.13 -41.57
N SER A 348 26.52 8.84 -41.28
CA SER A 348 27.72 9.47 -41.86
C SER A 348 28.33 8.76 -43.08
N GLY A 349 27.88 7.56 -43.45
CA GLY A 349 28.42 6.77 -44.58
C GLY A 349 29.60 5.88 -44.18
N PHE A 350 30.59 5.67 -45.07
CA PHE A 350 31.75 4.81 -44.80
C PHE A 350 32.62 5.30 -43.62
N HIS A 351 33.11 4.35 -42.80
CA HIS A 351 34.02 4.59 -41.67
C HIS A 351 35.31 3.79 -41.82
N GLU A 352 36.43 4.38 -41.40
CA GLU A 352 37.67 3.63 -41.20
C GLU A 352 37.59 2.88 -39.88
N LEU A 353 37.78 1.56 -39.93
CA LEU A 353 37.78 0.66 -38.78
C LEU A 353 39.15 0.64 -38.11
N TRP A 354 39.14 0.39 -36.80
CA TRP A 354 40.32 0.08 -36.00
C TRP A 354 41.40 1.17 -36.08
N VAL A 355 41.03 2.43 -35.88
CA VAL A 355 41.97 3.57 -35.85
C VAL A 355 42.45 3.81 -34.42
N PRO A 356 43.76 3.82 -34.14
CA PRO A 356 44.28 4.06 -32.79
C PRO A 356 43.71 5.35 -32.19
N ASN A 357 43.11 5.24 -31.00
CA ASN A 357 42.48 6.37 -30.33
C ASN A 357 43.56 7.28 -29.71
N PRO A 358 43.69 8.55 -30.14
CA PRO A 358 44.73 9.45 -29.62
C PRO A 358 44.53 9.79 -28.13
N ASP A 359 43.30 9.71 -27.62
CA ASP A 359 42.96 9.96 -26.21
C ASP A 359 43.22 8.75 -25.31
N TYR A 360 43.62 7.60 -25.86
CA TYR A 360 43.89 6.38 -25.10
C TYR A 360 45.08 6.50 -24.15
N SER A 361 45.97 7.46 -24.38
CA SER A 361 47.21 7.62 -23.60
C SER A 361 47.03 8.24 -22.21
N SER A 362 45.83 8.74 -21.85
CA SER A 362 45.58 9.33 -20.53
C SER A 362 45.21 8.27 -19.48
N ILE A 363 46.19 7.86 -18.67
CA ILE A 363 45.98 6.92 -17.55
C ILE A 363 45.14 7.60 -16.46
N THR A 364 43.95 7.07 -16.18
CA THR A 364 43.06 7.48 -15.08
C THR A 364 43.47 6.75 -13.78
N SER A 365 43.66 7.49 -12.68
CA SER A 365 43.95 6.92 -11.35
C SER A 365 42.82 7.19 -10.37
N ASP A 366 42.41 6.20 -9.57
CA ASP A 366 41.31 6.32 -8.60
C ASP A 366 41.82 6.39 -7.15
N THR A 367 41.42 7.44 -6.43
CA THR A 367 41.86 7.70 -5.05
C THR A 367 41.34 6.66 -4.05
N SER A 368 40.13 6.13 -4.25
CA SER A 368 39.53 5.11 -3.39
C SER A 368 40.25 3.77 -3.56
N ALA A 369 40.60 3.41 -4.81
CA ALA A 369 41.45 2.27 -5.10
C ALA A 369 42.85 2.43 -4.48
N ALA A 370 43.47 3.62 -4.58
CA ALA A 370 44.77 3.89 -3.96
C ALA A 370 44.74 3.70 -2.43
N ASN A 371 43.70 4.21 -1.77
CA ASN A 371 43.51 4.05 -0.33
C ASN A 371 43.30 2.58 0.05
N LEU A 372 42.48 1.84 -0.70
CA LEU A 372 42.21 0.43 -0.45
C LEU A 372 43.48 -0.44 -0.64
N ILE A 373 44.28 -0.14 -1.65
CA ILE A 373 45.58 -0.78 -1.90
C ILE A 373 46.54 -0.51 -0.74
N ALA A 374 46.64 0.74 -0.28
CA ALA A 374 47.51 1.10 0.83
C ALA A 374 47.10 0.38 2.13
N GLN A 375 45.81 0.32 2.44
CA GLN A 375 45.28 -0.35 3.64
C GLN A 375 45.58 -1.86 3.64
N ASN A 376 45.25 -2.55 2.54
CA ASN A 376 45.46 -3.99 2.41
C ASN A 376 46.94 -4.39 2.33
N ASN A 377 47.81 -3.50 1.87
CA ASN A 377 49.25 -3.72 1.91
C ASN A 377 49.83 -3.63 3.34
N LEU A 378 49.30 -2.71 4.17
CA LEU A 378 49.76 -2.45 5.54
C LEU A 378 49.22 -3.45 6.57
N ARG A 379 48.01 -4.00 6.38
CA ARG A 379 47.36 -4.93 7.32
C ARG A 379 47.44 -6.39 6.84
N SER A 380 47.59 -7.31 7.79
CA SER A 380 47.31 -8.75 7.61
C SER A 380 46.65 -9.24 8.91
N PRO A 381 45.58 -10.07 8.86
CA PRO A 381 45.30 -11.06 7.82
C PRO A 381 43.96 -10.94 7.04
N GLU A 382 43.08 -10.00 7.34
CA GLU A 382 41.76 -9.90 6.66
C GLU A 382 41.82 -9.04 5.38
N LYS A 383 41.16 -9.53 4.31
CA LYS A 383 40.99 -8.83 3.03
C LYS A 383 39.94 -7.73 3.20
N ASP A 384 40.40 -6.48 3.36
CA ASP A 384 39.51 -5.32 3.45
C ASP A 384 38.89 -5.06 2.07
N GLN A 385 37.55 -4.96 2.02
CA GLN A 385 36.77 -4.57 0.85
C GLN A 385 36.07 -3.25 1.13
N LEU A 386 35.82 -2.45 0.09
CA LEU A 386 35.09 -1.19 0.22
C LEU A 386 33.73 -1.32 -0.47
N GLU A 387 32.64 -1.02 0.25
CA GLU A 387 31.28 -0.94 -0.30
C GLU A 387 30.69 0.43 0.02
N TYR A 388 30.15 1.10 -0.99
CA TYR A 388 29.46 2.38 -0.84
C TYR A 388 28.44 2.59 -1.96
N ILE A 389 27.56 3.57 -1.81
CA ILE A 389 26.64 4.00 -2.87
C ILE A 389 27.26 5.23 -3.54
N GLU A 390 27.33 5.20 -4.86
CA GLU A 390 27.83 6.31 -5.68
C GLU A 390 26.81 6.66 -6.76
N GLN A 391 26.80 7.91 -7.19
CA GLN A 391 25.85 8.39 -8.18
C GLN A 391 26.53 8.48 -9.54
N ILE A 392 26.07 7.67 -10.50
CA ILE A 392 26.59 7.61 -11.87
C ILE A 392 25.42 7.95 -12.80
N ALA A 393 25.59 8.98 -13.63
CA ALA A 393 24.55 9.48 -14.54
C ALA A 393 23.17 9.68 -13.84
N ASP A 394 23.19 10.32 -12.66
CA ASP A 394 22.03 10.57 -11.79
C ASP A 394 21.33 9.32 -11.20
N ILE A 395 21.90 8.13 -11.37
CA ILE A 395 21.37 6.86 -10.83
C ILE A 395 22.27 6.39 -9.68
N ASP A 396 21.66 5.97 -8.57
CA ASP A 396 22.37 5.34 -7.47
C ASP A 396 22.91 3.97 -7.91
N HIS A 397 24.20 3.76 -7.72
CA HIS A 397 24.86 2.49 -7.94
C HIS A 397 25.42 1.94 -6.64
N LEU A 398 25.26 0.63 -6.42
CA LEU A 398 25.96 -0.07 -5.36
C LEU A 398 27.35 -0.44 -5.86
N THR A 399 28.36 0.21 -5.28
CA THR A 399 29.75 0.08 -5.68
C THR A 399 30.52 -0.76 -4.68
N GLN A 400 31.21 -1.77 -5.20
CA GLN A 400 32.07 -2.67 -4.45
C GLN A 400 33.48 -2.66 -5.05
N MET A 401 34.48 -2.37 -4.22
CA MET A 401 35.90 -2.49 -4.57
C MET A 401 36.53 -3.65 -3.82
N VAL A 402 37.09 -4.58 -4.59
CA VAL A 402 37.61 -5.85 -4.09
C VAL A 402 39.06 -6.02 -4.56
N PRO A 403 40.03 -6.17 -3.64
CA PRO A 403 41.43 -6.32 -4.01
C PRO A 403 41.74 -7.76 -4.50
N ILE A 404 42.62 -7.86 -5.48
CA ILE A 404 43.27 -9.11 -5.91
C ILE A 404 44.60 -9.22 -5.17
N ILE A 405 44.69 -10.19 -4.25
CA ILE A 405 45.87 -10.41 -3.42
C ILE A 405 46.91 -11.24 -4.17
N ASN A 406 48.19 -10.93 -3.94
CA ASN A 406 49.35 -11.67 -4.44
C ASN A 406 49.53 -12.99 -3.66
N ASP A 407 48.71 -13.99 -3.99
CA ASP A 407 48.77 -15.32 -3.41
C ASP A 407 50.03 -16.10 -3.84
N GLU A 408 50.29 -17.27 -3.23
CA GLU A 408 51.48 -18.08 -3.50
C GLU A 408 51.63 -18.43 -4.99
N LYS A 409 50.52 -18.61 -5.71
CA LYS A 409 50.53 -18.92 -7.15
C LYS A 409 50.96 -17.70 -7.96
N CYS A 410 50.51 -16.50 -7.57
CA CYS A 410 50.93 -15.24 -8.20
C CYS A 410 52.42 -14.92 -7.96
N GLN A 411 52.99 -15.36 -6.84
CA GLN A 411 54.38 -15.11 -6.48
C GLN A 411 55.40 -15.80 -7.40
N ALA A 412 55.00 -16.83 -8.16
CA ALA A 412 55.86 -17.43 -9.18
C ALA A 412 56.35 -16.42 -10.22
N CYS A 413 55.50 -15.46 -10.59
CA CYS A 413 55.82 -14.37 -11.53
C CYS A 413 56.00 -13.01 -10.84
N HIS A 414 55.53 -12.86 -9.60
CA HIS A 414 55.47 -11.60 -8.86
C HIS A 414 56.00 -11.74 -7.43
N GLN A 415 57.28 -12.10 -7.33
CA GLN A 415 57.95 -12.32 -6.06
C GLN A 415 57.99 -11.06 -5.18
N PRO A 416 58.00 -11.23 -3.84
CA PRO A 416 58.32 -10.12 -2.94
C PRO A 416 59.68 -9.51 -3.29
N PRO A 417 59.85 -8.19 -3.08
CA PRO A 417 61.14 -7.56 -3.32
C PRO A 417 62.22 -8.18 -2.41
N GLU A 418 63.38 -8.46 -2.98
CA GLU A 418 64.51 -9.06 -2.26
C GLU A 418 65.19 -8.05 -1.33
N LYS A 419 65.56 -8.50 -0.12
CA LYS A 419 66.07 -7.69 1.01
C LYS A 419 67.31 -6.83 0.72
N ASP A 420 68.06 -7.14 -0.33
CA ASP A 420 69.33 -6.50 -0.65
C ASP A 420 69.31 -5.70 -1.97
N THR A 421 68.11 -5.45 -2.52
CA THR A 421 67.95 -4.66 -3.75
C THR A 421 67.73 -3.17 -3.46
N PRO A 422 68.17 -2.25 -4.34
CA PRO A 422 67.94 -0.80 -4.17
C PRO A 422 66.47 -0.40 -4.05
N LEU A 423 65.56 -1.28 -4.48
CA LEU A 423 64.11 -1.06 -4.49
C LEU A 423 63.41 -1.62 -3.24
N TYR A 424 64.08 -2.43 -2.41
CA TYR A 424 63.47 -3.15 -1.29
C TYR A 424 62.72 -2.23 -0.33
N GLU A 425 63.38 -1.21 0.21
CA GLU A 425 62.78 -0.28 1.17
C GLU A 425 61.56 0.46 0.61
N SER A 426 61.53 0.70 -0.72
CA SER A 426 60.43 1.38 -1.40
C SER A 426 59.25 0.47 -1.78
N GLN A 427 59.47 -0.85 -1.82
CA GLN A 427 58.51 -1.84 -2.34
C GLN A 427 58.10 -2.93 -1.33
N LYS A 428 58.80 -3.07 -0.19
CA LYS A 428 58.55 -4.12 0.83
C LYS A 428 57.10 -4.18 1.33
N ASP A 429 56.40 -3.05 1.26
CA ASP A 429 55.00 -2.89 1.67
C ASP A 429 54.07 -2.55 0.49
N LYS A 430 54.46 -2.80 -0.78
CA LYS A 430 53.66 -2.44 -1.98
C LYS A 430 53.37 -3.59 -2.95
N TRP A 431 53.61 -4.83 -2.52
CA TRP A 431 53.58 -6.01 -3.39
C TRP A 431 52.47 -7.02 -3.05
N LYS A 432 51.71 -6.81 -1.95
CA LYS A 432 50.67 -7.75 -1.50
C LYS A 432 49.36 -7.61 -2.30
N VAL A 433 49.02 -6.40 -2.72
CA VAL A 433 47.86 -6.16 -3.60
C VAL A 433 48.36 -6.03 -5.04
N ARG A 434 47.85 -6.89 -5.94
CA ARG A 434 48.19 -6.85 -7.38
C ARG A 434 47.29 -5.91 -8.16
N SER A 435 46.02 -5.90 -7.81
CA SER A 435 44.99 -5.14 -8.53
C SER A 435 43.78 -4.90 -7.64
N VAL A 436 42.92 -3.94 -8.00
CA VAL A 436 41.60 -3.74 -7.39
C VAL A 436 40.55 -3.78 -8.49
N VAL A 437 39.50 -4.55 -8.26
CA VAL A 437 38.30 -4.59 -9.10
C VAL A 437 37.24 -3.70 -8.47
N LYS A 438 36.74 -2.71 -9.21
CA LYS A 438 35.56 -1.90 -8.85
C LYS A 438 34.39 -2.38 -9.70
N VAL A 439 33.28 -2.75 -9.06
CA VAL A 439 32.02 -3.10 -9.71
C VAL A 439 30.94 -2.19 -9.16
N SER A 440 30.26 -1.46 -10.03
CA SER A 440 29.17 -0.55 -9.68
C SER A 440 27.89 -1.06 -10.34
N THR A 441 26.90 -1.52 -9.56
CA THR A 441 25.63 -2.09 -10.08
C THR A 441 24.49 -1.10 -9.92
N SER A 442 23.68 -0.89 -10.96
CA SER A 442 22.55 0.03 -10.91
C SER A 442 21.51 -0.39 -9.88
N MET A 443 21.09 0.54 -9.02
CA MET A 443 20.02 0.32 -8.04
C MET A 443 18.63 0.67 -8.58
N LYS A 444 18.52 1.14 -9.83
CA LYS A 444 17.26 1.63 -10.41
C LYS A 444 16.12 0.60 -10.31
N ASP A 445 16.35 -0.62 -10.77
CA ASP A 445 15.33 -1.68 -10.77
C ASP A 445 14.87 -2.02 -9.34
N ILE A 446 15.80 -2.01 -8.38
CA ILE A 446 15.51 -2.27 -6.97
C ILE A 446 14.72 -1.11 -6.35
N GLN A 447 15.09 0.13 -6.67
CA GLN A 447 14.38 1.32 -6.20
C GLN A 447 12.95 1.37 -6.76
N GLU A 448 12.76 1.05 -8.04
CA GLU A 448 11.44 0.95 -8.67
C GLU A 448 10.57 -0.14 -7.99
N GLU A 449 11.13 -1.31 -7.71
CA GLU A 449 10.40 -2.39 -7.03
C GLU A 449 10.04 -2.00 -5.58
N ILE A 450 10.96 -1.37 -4.84
CA ILE A 450 10.69 -0.83 -3.50
C ILE A 450 9.58 0.24 -3.56
N GLN A 451 9.61 1.14 -4.55
CA GLN A 451 8.61 2.19 -4.70
C GLN A 451 7.24 1.59 -5.02
N LYS A 452 7.17 0.59 -5.89
CA LYS A 452 5.95 -0.14 -6.23
C LYS A 452 5.36 -0.87 -5.02
N ASN A 453 6.18 -1.58 -4.24
CA ASN A 453 5.73 -2.22 -3.01
C ASN A 453 5.26 -1.19 -1.98
N THR A 454 5.98 -0.07 -1.86
CA THR A 454 5.58 1.03 -0.97
C THR A 454 4.21 1.59 -1.35
N GLN A 455 3.96 1.85 -2.63
CA GLN A 455 2.65 2.31 -3.12
C GLN A 455 1.56 1.27 -2.85
N ALA A 456 1.82 -0.02 -3.11
CA ALA A 456 0.86 -1.09 -2.84
C ALA A 456 0.50 -1.18 -1.35
N SER A 457 1.48 -1.13 -0.45
CA SER A 457 1.25 -1.14 0.99
C SER A 457 0.49 0.10 1.48
N VAL A 458 0.76 1.28 0.91
CA VAL A 458 0.00 2.50 1.21
C VAL A 458 -1.47 2.35 0.79
N ILE A 459 -1.75 1.81 -0.39
CA ILE A 459 -3.12 1.57 -0.89
C ILE A 459 -3.87 0.58 0.00
N VAL A 460 -3.26 -0.59 0.27
CA VAL A 460 -3.81 -1.60 1.19
C VAL A 460 -4.12 -0.95 2.53
N GLY A 461 -3.31 0.02 2.91
CA GLY A 461 -3.53 0.77 4.12
C GLY A 461 -4.67 1.72 4.20
N LEU A 462 -4.82 2.56 3.19
CA LEU A 462 -5.98 3.44 3.07
C LEU A 462 -7.27 2.60 3.06
N VAL A 463 -7.29 1.47 2.34
CA VAL A 463 -8.43 0.55 2.31
C VAL A 463 -8.70 -0.02 3.70
N THR A 464 -7.68 -0.45 4.43
CA THR A 464 -7.80 -0.99 5.79
C THR A 464 -8.33 0.07 6.77
N ILE A 465 -7.82 1.31 6.69
CA ILE A 465 -8.29 2.44 7.51
C ILE A 465 -9.78 2.73 7.24
N ILE A 466 -10.19 2.78 5.97
CA ILE A 466 -11.58 3.01 5.59
C ILE A 466 -12.47 1.88 6.13
N LEU A 467 -12.05 0.62 5.98
CA LEU A 467 -12.78 -0.55 6.45
C LEU A 467 -12.91 -0.56 7.99
N VAL A 468 -11.83 -0.32 8.72
CA VAL A 468 -11.83 -0.24 10.19
C VAL A 468 -12.73 0.91 10.66
N THR A 469 -12.65 2.08 10.03
CA THR A 469 -13.52 3.24 10.35
C THR A 469 -15.00 2.91 10.11
N LEU A 470 -15.32 2.23 9.01
CA LEU A 470 -16.68 1.80 8.70
C LEU A 470 -17.20 0.80 9.75
N LEU A 471 -16.39 -0.21 10.09
CA LEU A 471 -16.74 -1.21 11.11
C LEU A 471 -16.92 -0.57 12.49
N LEU A 472 -16.03 0.34 12.88
CA LEU A 472 -16.11 1.08 14.15
C LEU A 472 -17.37 1.94 14.20
N ARG A 473 -17.71 2.65 13.10
CA ARG A 473 -18.95 3.41 13.00
C ARG A 473 -20.19 2.53 13.15
N LEU A 474 -20.23 1.38 12.47
CA LEU A 474 -21.34 0.43 12.56
C LEU A 474 -21.47 -0.13 13.98
N PHE A 475 -20.34 -0.49 14.61
CA PHE A 475 -20.29 -0.99 15.97
C PHE A 475 -20.76 0.04 16.99
N MET A 476 -20.23 1.27 16.96
CA MET A 476 -20.64 2.34 17.87
C MET A 476 -22.12 2.72 17.71
N ARG A 477 -22.62 2.72 16.46
CA ARG A 477 -24.03 3.00 16.20
C ARG A 477 -24.95 1.94 16.79
N ALA A 478 -24.59 0.66 16.64
CA ALA A 478 -25.40 -0.46 17.14
C ALA A 478 -25.33 -0.63 18.66
N THR A 479 -24.14 -0.45 19.24
CA THR A 479 -23.86 -0.75 20.66
C THR A 479 -24.17 0.42 21.59
N VAL A 480 -23.92 1.67 21.15
CA VAL A 480 -24.01 2.85 22.03
C VAL A 480 -25.08 3.82 21.58
N LEU A 481 -24.98 4.34 20.34
CA LEU A 481 -25.82 5.47 19.92
C LEU A 481 -27.30 5.10 19.83
N LYS A 482 -27.65 3.97 19.21
CA LYS A 482 -29.05 3.56 19.03
C LYS A 482 -29.77 3.28 20.37
N PRO A 483 -29.18 2.54 21.33
CA PRO A 483 -29.77 2.41 22.66
C PRO A 483 -29.96 3.73 23.41
N LEU A 484 -29.01 4.66 23.31
CA LEU A 484 -29.14 5.98 23.94
C LEU A 484 -30.24 6.82 23.30
N ASP A 485 -30.38 6.77 21.97
CA ASP A 485 -31.44 7.46 21.23
C ASP A 485 -32.85 6.97 21.65
N VAL A 486 -33.01 5.66 21.86
CA VAL A 486 -34.24 5.07 22.41
C VAL A 486 -34.54 5.59 23.81
N ILE A 487 -33.53 5.65 24.68
CA ILE A 487 -33.70 6.17 26.05
C ILE A 487 -34.06 7.66 26.02
N GLY A 488 -33.37 8.45 25.19
CA GLY A 488 -33.63 9.89 25.01
C GLY A 488 -35.05 10.14 24.54
N GLY A 489 -35.49 9.45 23.48
CA GLY A 489 -36.86 9.59 22.98
C GLY A 489 -37.94 9.18 23.99
N VAL A 490 -37.65 8.23 24.90
CA VAL A 490 -38.55 7.92 26.03
C VAL A 490 -38.56 9.05 27.05
N ALA A 491 -37.41 9.63 27.38
CA ALA A 491 -37.33 10.77 28.29
C ALA A 491 -38.09 11.99 27.77
N ASP A 492 -38.00 12.29 26.47
CA ASP A 492 -38.74 13.39 25.83
C ASP A 492 -40.26 13.19 25.95
N LYS A 493 -40.74 11.95 25.74
CA LYS A 493 -42.16 11.61 25.88
C LYS A 493 -42.66 11.73 27.32
N ILE A 494 -41.85 11.31 28.30
CA ILE A 494 -42.14 11.53 29.72
C ILE A 494 -42.24 13.03 30.03
N GLY A 495 -41.30 13.83 29.50
CA GLY A 495 -41.32 15.29 29.63
C GLY A 495 -42.57 15.95 29.04
N GLY A 496 -43.14 15.34 27.98
CA GLY A 496 -44.43 15.73 27.39
C GLY A 496 -45.67 15.22 28.14
N GLY A 497 -45.52 14.49 29.25
CA GLY A 497 -46.61 13.95 30.05
C GLY A 497 -47.12 12.57 29.64
N ASP A 498 -46.57 11.95 28.58
CA ASP A 498 -46.89 10.58 28.21
C ASP A 498 -46.11 9.60 29.08
N LEU A 499 -46.76 9.09 30.11
CA LEU A 499 -46.19 8.10 31.02
C LEU A 499 -46.44 6.65 30.57
N SER A 500 -47.09 6.39 29.43
CA SER A 500 -47.40 5.02 28.96
C SER A 500 -46.20 4.30 28.33
N VAL A 501 -45.12 5.03 28.06
CA VAL A 501 -43.95 4.57 27.32
C VAL A 501 -42.98 3.77 28.18
N HIS A 502 -42.15 2.95 27.52
CA HIS A 502 -41.14 2.12 28.18
C HIS A 502 -39.85 2.07 27.35
N ALA A 503 -38.70 2.21 28.02
CA ALA A 503 -37.39 2.06 27.41
C ALA A 503 -37.07 0.57 27.19
N GLN A 504 -37.26 0.09 25.95
CA GLN A 504 -36.98 -1.29 25.56
C GLN A 504 -35.55 -1.42 25.00
N VAL A 505 -34.57 -1.55 25.91
CA VAL A 505 -33.16 -1.76 25.55
C VAL A 505 -32.80 -3.24 25.75
N LYS A 506 -32.27 -3.88 24.70
CA LYS A 506 -31.83 -5.30 24.74
C LYS A 506 -30.50 -5.53 25.46
N SER A 507 -29.75 -4.46 25.71
CA SER A 507 -28.44 -4.52 26.36
C SER A 507 -28.56 -4.93 27.82
N GLN A 508 -27.57 -5.64 28.36
CA GLN A 508 -27.48 -6.02 29.78
C GLN A 508 -26.29 -5.34 30.48
N ASP A 509 -25.69 -4.34 29.83
CA ASP A 509 -24.60 -3.53 30.35
C ASP A 509 -25.14 -2.25 31.05
N GLU A 510 -24.28 -1.26 31.26
CA GLU A 510 -24.62 -0.01 31.95
C GLU A 510 -25.80 0.73 31.29
N ILE A 511 -25.93 0.65 29.96
CA ILE A 511 -27.05 1.25 29.23
C ILE A 511 -28.35 0.47 29.49
N GLY A 512 -28.26 -0.86 29.55
CA GLY A 512 -29.41 -1.70 29.93
C GLY A 512 -29.90 -1.41 31.34
N VAL A 513 -28.98 -1.26 32.29
CA VAL A 513 -29.29 -0.88 33.68
C VAL A 513 -29.93 0.50 33.74
N LEU A 514 -29.45 1.47 32.95
CA LEU A 514 -30.06 2.80 32.87
C LEU A 514 -31.51 2.73 32.37
N ALA A 515 -31.79 1.95 31.32
CA ALA A 515 -33.14 1.76 30.80
C ALA A 515 -34.09 1.17 31.87
N GLN A 516 -33.62 0.19 32.66
CA GLN A 516 -34.40 -0.37 33.76
C GLN A 516 -34.70 0.65 34.86
N ARG A 517 -33.73 1.51 35.21
CA ARG A 517 -33.93 2.58 36.20
C ARG A 517 -34.98 3.59 35.73
N ILE A 518 -34.94 3.97 34.45
CA ILE A 518 -35.95 4.85 33.85
C ILE A 518 -37.33 4.19 33.87
N ASN A 519 -37.45 2.91 33.50
CA ASN A 519 -38.74 2.21 33.58
C ASN A 519 -39.30 2.16 35.02
N LYS A 520 -38.43 1.98 36.02
CA LYS A 520 -38.85 2.04 37.44
C LYS A 520 -39.34 3.44 37.83
N MET A 521 -38.70 4.50 37.32
CA MET A 521 -39.15 5.88 37.51
C MET A 521 -40.52 6.11 36.84
N ILE A 522 -40.71 5.67 35.59
CA ILE A 522 -41.99 5.78 34.87
C ILE A 522 -43.11 5.14 35.67
N LYS A 523 -42.90 3.91 36.16
CA LYS A 523 -43.85 3.21 37.02
C LYS A 523 -44.22 4.04 38.26
N GLY A 524 -43.23 4.59 38.95
CA GLY A 524 -43.47 5.44 40.12
C GLY A 524 -44.20 6.75 39.80
N LEU A 525 -44.03 7.30 38.60
CA LEU A 525 -44.80 8.47 38.14
C LEU A 525 -46.25 8.09 37.79
N GLN A 526 -46.47 6.97 37.12
CA GLN A 526 -47.81 6.44 36.83
C GLN A 526 -48.60 6.15 38.11
N GLU A 527 -47.97 5.54 39.12
CA GLU A 527 -48.57 5.29 40.43
C GLU A 527 -49.06 6.59 41.08
N ARG A 528 -48.24 7.66 41.04
CA ARG A 528 -48.62 8.99 41.57
C ARG A 528 -49.70 9.67 40.73
N LEU A 529 -49.71 9.48 39.41
CA LEU A 529 -50.78 10.00 38.55
C LEU A 529 -52.13 9.36 38.91
N HIS A 530 -52.17 8.07 39.25
CA HIS A 530 -53.43 7.45 39.70
C HIS A 530 -53.94 8.02 41.03
N LEU A 531 -53.04 8.50 41.90
CA LEU A 531 -53.43 9.14 43.16
C LEU A 531 -54.19 10.45 42.95
N THR A 532 -54.06 11.10 41.79
CA THR A 532 -54.80 12.35 41.51
C THR A 532 -56.31 12.13 41.42
N LYS A 533 -56.78 10.89 41.20
CA LYS A 533 -58.21 10.55 41.19
C LYS A 533 -58.88 10.60 42.57
N PHE A 534 -58.08 10.72 43.64
CA PHE A 534 -58.56 10.73 45.03
C PHE A 534 -58.50 12.13 45.66
N VAL A 535 -58.21 13.16 44.88
CA VAL A 535 -58.12 14.56 45.35
C VAL A 535 -58.90 15.46 44.42
N SER A 536 -59.40 16.60 44.92
CA SER A 536 -60.15 17.55 44.11
C SER A 536 -59.28 18.31 43.10
N ASP A 537 -59.91 18.89 42.07
CA ASP A 537 -59.19 19.64 41.04
C ASP A 537 -58.55 20.92 41.62
N GLU A 538 -59.18 21.50 42.63
CA GLU A 538 -58.68 22.67 43.36
C GLU A 538 -57.44 22.30 44.18
N ALA A 539 -57.42 21.11 44.77
CA ALA A 539 -56.25 20.59 45.48
C ALA A 539 -55.06 20.47 44.50
N LEU A 540 -55.29 19.88 43.32
CA LEU A 540 -54.26 19.74 42.28
C LEU A 540 -53.76 21.11 41.79
N THR A 541 -54.67 22.07 41.60
CA THR A 541 -54.34 23.43 41.17
C THR A 541 -53.55 24.18 42.24
N ALA A 542 -53.92 24.02 43.51
CA ALA A 542 -53.19 24.60 44.63
C ALA A 542 -51.78 24.02 44.75
N VAL A 543 -51.62 22.69 44.59
CA VAL A 543 -50.30 22.04 44.57
C VAL A 543 -49.45 22.56 43.40
N LYS A 544 -50.02 22.68 42.20
CA LYS A 544 -49.31 23.25 41.03
C LYS A 544 -48.84 24.68 41.27
N LYS A 545 -49.65 25.51 41.93
CA LYS A 545 -49.33 26.93 42.20
C LYS A 545 -48.18 27.10 43.19
N VAL A 546 -48.07 26.21 44.19
CA VAL A 546 -47.03 26.27 45.23
C VAL A 546 -45.78 25.48 44.84
N GLY A 547 -45.88 24.53 43.91
CA GLY A 547 -44.75 23.80 43.35
C GLY A 547 -44.04 22.93 44.40
N LEU A 548 -42.70 23.00 44.43
CA LEU A 548 -41.86 22.16 45.30
C LEU A 548 -41.91 22.56 46.79
N GLU A 549 -42.46 23.74 47.12
CA GLU A 549 -42.56 24.19 48.52
C GLU A 549 -43.65 23.44 49.31
N GLY A 550 -44.55 22.74 48.61
CA GLY A 550 -45.64 21.96 49.19
C GLY A 550 -46.77 22.81 49.77
N LEU A 551 -47.97 22.24 49.90
CA LEU A 551 -49.09 22.97 50.50
C LEU A 551 -48.89 23.16 52.00
N LYS A 552 -49.09 24.38 52.50
CA LYS A 552 -49.15 24.67 53.94
C LYS A 552 -50.59 24.50 54.44
N MET A 553 -50.74 24.03 55.67
CA MET A 553 -52.04 23.98 56.36
C MET A 553 -52.62 25.40 56.52
N GLY A 554 -53.95 25.49 56.41
CA GLY A 554 -54.70 26.74 56.43
C GLY A 554 -55.44 26.97 55.11
N GLY A 555 -56.11 28.11 55.00
CA GLY A 555 -56.87 28.46 53.81
C GLY A 555 -57.11 29.94 53.71
N GLU A 556 -57.67 30.35 52.58
CA GLU A 556 -58.03 31.73 52.32
C GLU A 556 -59.52 31.92 52.57
N ARG A 557 -59.89 33.05 53.19
CA ARG A 557 -61.30 33.43 53.33
C ARG A 557 -61.82 33.86 51.95
N LYS A 558 -62.81 33.16 51.42
CA LYS A 558 -63.43 33.42 50.13
C LYS A 558 -64.95 33.43 50.24
N VAL A 559 -65.61 34.18 49.37
CA VAL A 559 -67.05 34.02 49.15
C VAL A 559 -67.20 32.99 48.05
N ALA A 560 -68.03 31.97 48.29
CA ALA A 560 -68.31 30.91 47.34
C ALA A 560 -69.78 30.47 47.48
N THR A 561 -70.32 29.86 46.43
CA THR A 561 -71.63 29.21 46.46
C THR A 561 -71.42 27.71 46.68
N ILE A 562 -72.08 27.17 47.71
CA ILE A 562 -72.03 25.76 48.07
C ILE A 562 -73.32 25.11 47.64
N MET A 563 -73.20 24.01 46.92
CA MET A 563 -74.30 23.14 46.55
C MET A 563 -74.11 21.80 47.24
N GLU A 564 -75.15 21.33 47.92
CA GLU A 564 -75.20 19.98 48.46
C GLU A 564 -76.37 19.23 47.85
N THR A 565 -76.13 18.00 47.43
CA THR A 565 -77.13 17.11 46.84
C THR A 565 -77.22 15.84 47.67
N ASP A 566 -78.37 15.19 47.76
CA ASP A 566 -78.50 13.89 48.44
C ASP A 566 -79.68 13.08 47.85
N ILE A 567 -79.55 11.75 47.82
CA ILE A 567 -80.53 10.85 47.23
C ILE A 567 -81.68 10.62 48.21
N ARG A 568 -82.88 11.04 47.81
CA ARG A 568 -84.07 10.89 48.65
C ARG A 568 -84.42 9.42 48.86
N GLY A 569 -84.54 9.03 50.14
CA GLY A 569 -84.88 7.67 50.54
C GLY A 569 -83.72 6.67 50.42
N PHE A 570 -82.48 7.16 50.27
CA PHE A 570 -81.31 6.29 50.09
C PHE A 570 -81.15 5.25 51.19
N THR A 571 -81.24 5.64 52.46
CA THR A 571 -81.08 4.72 53.59
C THR A 571 -82.03 3.52 53.48
N SER A 572 -83.33 3.77 53.34
CA SER A 572 -84.34 2.71 53.21
C SER A 572 -84.21 1.88 51.93
N MET A 573 -83.64 2.46 50.87
CA MET A 573 -83.34 1.75 49.62
C MET A 573 -82.13 0.82 49.80
N SER A 574 -81.05 1.31 50.42
CA SER A 574 -79.81 0.57 50.64
C SER A 574 -79.97 -0.64 51.57
N GLU A 575 -80.88 -0.58 52.56
CA GLU A 575 -81.19 -1.70 53.46
C GLU A 575 -81.74 -2.95 52.74
N LYS A 576 -82.17 -2.80 51.49
CA LYS A 576 -82.82 -3.85 50.68
C LYS A 576 -81.97 -4.29 49.49
N MET A 577 -80.74 -3.80 49.38
CA MET A 577 -79.83 -4.06 48.26
C MET A 577 -78.56 -4.74 48.76
N GLU A 578 -77.93 -5.57 47.92
CA GLU A 578 -76.60 -6.07 48.25
C GLU A 578 -75.57 -4.93 48.19
N PRO A 579 -74.51 -4.94 49.02
CA PRO A 579 -73.53 -3.86 49.09
C PRO A 579 -72.92 -3.49 47.72
N GLU A 580 -72.63 -4.47 46.87
CA GLU A 580 -72.11 -4.25 45.52
C GLU A 580 -73.09 -3.50 44.61
N GLU A 581 -74.39 -3.79 44.75
CA GLU A 581 -75.45 -3.10 44.01
C GLU A 581 -75.62 -1.66 44.51
N VAL A 582 -75.50 -1.43 45.82
CA VAL A 582 -75.50 -0.08 46.40
C VAL A 582 -74.34 0.74 45.87
N VAL A 583 -73.12 0.19 45.85
CA VAL A 583 -71.94 0.87 45.32
C VAL A 583 -72.08 1.15 43.83
N SER A 584 -72.57 0.20 43.03
CA SER A 584 -72.82 0.40 41.61
C SER A 584 -73.83 1.52 41.35
N LEU A 585 -74.93 1.54 42.12
CA LEU A 585 -75.94 2.58 42.08
C LEU A 585 -75.35 3.96 42.42
N LEU A 586 -74.62 4.04 43.53
CA LEU A 586 -73.97 5.26 43.98
C LEU A 586 -73.02 5.79 42.91
N ASN A 587 -72.07 4.98 42.46
CA ASN A 587 -71.11 5.40 41.44
C ASN A 587 -71.80 5.91 40.18
N THR A 588 -72.90 5.28 39.74
CA THR A 588 -73.64 5.71 38.55
C THR A 588 -74.25 7.11 38.72
N TYR A 589 -74.87 7.39 39.87
CA TYR A 589 -75.47 8.71 40.11
C TYR A 589 -74.44 9.78 40.48
N LEU A 590 -73.42 9.42 41.26
CA LEU A 590 -72.32 10.33 41.60
C LEU A 590 -71.51 10.72 40.36
N ASP A 591 -71.22 9.78 39.45
CA ASP A 591 -70.53 10.06 38.18
C ASP A 591 -71.35 11.02 37.31
N LYS A 592 -72.66 10.79 37.18
CA LYS A 592 -73.53 11.69 36.41
C LYS A 592 -73.62 13.09 37.01
N GLN A 593 -73.71 13.20 38.33
CA GLN A 593 -73.69 14.49 39.02
C GLN A 593 -72.34 15.17 38.82
N THR A 594 -71.23 14.42 38.88
CA THR A 594 -69.88 14.94 38.70
C THR A 594 -69.69 15.54 37.32
N GLU A 595 -70.11 14.83 36.27
CA GLU A 595 -70.08 15.31 34.88
C GLU A 595 -70.78 16.68 34.76
N VAL A 596 -71.97 16.81 35.37
CA VAL A 596 -72.74 18.05 35.31
C VAL A 596 -72.07 19.15 36.13
N ILE A 597 -71.64 18.88 37.36
CA ILE A 597 -70.98 19.87 38.24
C ILE A 597 -69.76 20.48 37.56
N GLN A 598 -68.89 19.63 37.01
CA GLN A 598 -67.69 20.06 36.31
C GLN A 598 -68.02 20.88 35.06
N SER A 599 -69.09 20.54 34.33
CA SER A 599 -69.51 21.29 33.13
C SER A 599 -69.96 22.73 33.40
N TYR A 600 -70.34 23.05 34.65
CA TYR A 600 -70.68 24.41 35.10
C TYR A 600 -69.54 25.06 35.92
N GLY A 601 -68.34 24.48 35.90
CA GLY A 601 -67.17 25.02 36.60
C GLY A 601 -67.25 24.92 38.12
N GLY A 602 -68.05 23.97 38.65
CA GLY A 602 -68.00 23.60 40.06
C GLY A 602 -66.93 22.55 40.33
N ASP A 603 -66.34 22.59 41.53
CA ASP A 603 -65.43 21.56 42.04
C ASP A 603 -66.12 20.71 43.08
N ILE A 604 -65.83 19.42 43.08
CA ILE A 604 -66.34 18.50 44.10
C ILE A 604 -65.37 18.50 45.25
N ASP A 605 -65.82 19.04 46.37
CA ASP A 605 -65.05 19.06 47.61
C ASP A 605 -64.95 17.65 48.19
N LYS A 606 -66.09 16.96 48.34
CA LYS A 606 -66.14 15.54 48.71
C LYS A 606 -67.51 14.91 48.47
N PHE A 607 -67.51 13.57 48.46
CA PHE A 607 -68.71 12.75 48.60
C PHE A 607 -68.94 12.38 50.08
N ILE A 608 -70.19 12.44 50.54
CA ILE A 608 -70.59 12.11 51.91
C ILE A 608 -71.70 11.06 51.85
N GLY A 609 -71.35 9.78 51.77
CA GLY A 609 -72.33 8.73 51.52
C GLY A 609 -72.93 8.87 50.11
N ASP A 610 -74.23 9.09 50.02
CA ASP A 610 -74.96 9.38 48.78
C ASP A 610 -75.03 10.88 48.44
N ALA A 611 -74.44 11.74 49.27
CA ALA A 611 -74.40 13.17 49.06
C ALA A 611 -73.17 13.66 48.29
N VAL A 612 -73.33 14.75 47.53
CA VAL A 612 -72.25 15.48 46.86
C VAL A 612 -72.17 16.87 47.45
N LEU A 613 -70.99 17.29 47.88
CA LEU A 613 -70.71 18.67 48.26
C LEU A 613 -69.85 19.32 47.17
N ALA A 614 -70.40 20.33 46.51
CA ALA A 614 -69.76 21.03 45.42
C ALA A 614 -69.61 22.52 45.75
N VAL A 615 -68.52 23.11 45.24
CA VAL A 615 -68.16 24.50 45.48
C VAL A 615 -68.04 25.22 44.15
N PHE A 616 -68.69 26.37 44.04
CA PHE A 616 -68.63 27.25 42.89
C PHE A 616 -67.97 28.57 43.30
N THR A 617 -67.01 29.03 42.50
CA THR A 617 -66.27 30.27 42.74
C THR A 617 -66.30 31.15 41.49
N GLY A 618 -65.92 32.43 41.62
CA GLY A 618 -65.94 33.39 40.53
C GLY A 618 -67.21 34.25 40.49
N GLU A 619 -67.33 35.11 39.48
CA GLU A 619 -68.38 36.14 39.43
C GLU A 619 -69.78 35.61 39.14
N GLU A 620 -69.88 34.43 38.52
CA GLU A 620 -71.13 33.75 38.14
C GLU A 620 -71.43 32.54 39.04
N MET A 621 -70.75 32.41 40.18
CA MET A 621 -70.84 31.23 41.05
C MET A 621 -72.27 30.85 41.46
N ALA A 622 -73.14 31.84 41.73
CA ALA A 622 -74.53 31.61 42.11
C ALA A 622 -75.36 31.10 40.92
N ASP A 623 -75.25 31.75 39.76
CA ASP A 623 -75.90 31.33 38.53
C ASP A 623 -75.45 29.93 38.09
N ASN A 624 -74.15 29.66 38.11
CA ASN A 624 -73.58 28.37 37.75
C ASN A 624 -74.07 27.25 38.66
N ALA A 625 -74.11 27.47 39.99
CA ALA A 625 -74.62 26.48 40.94
C ALA A 625 -76.11 26.18 40.71
N VAL A 626 -76.95 27.21 40.50
CA VAL A 626 -78.39 27.03 40.29
C VAL A 626 -78.68 26.35 38.96
N GLN A 627 -78.02 26.77 37.88
CA GLN A 627 -78.17 26.12 36.57
C GLN A 627 -77.66 24.67 36.60
N CYS A 628 -76.55 24.43 37.29
CA CYS A 628 -76.03 23.08 37.54
C CYS A 628 -77.07 22.23 38.25
N ALA A 629 -77.67 22.71 39.35
CA ALA A 629 -78.70 21.98 40.09
C ALA A 629 -79.92 21.64 39.23
N ILE A 630 -80.42 22.59 38.43
CA ILE A 630 -81.52 22.35 37.48
C ILE A 630 -81.11 21.30 36.44
N LYS A 631 -79.88 21.37 35.94
CA LYS A 631 -79.37 20.41 34.96
C LYS A 631 -79.21 19.02 35.57
N ILE A 632 -78.73 18.90 36.81
CA ILE A 632 -78.66 17.65 37.56
C ILE A 632 -80.05 17.02 37.63
N GLN A 633 -81.08 17.75 38.05
CA GLN A 633 -82.45 17.21 38.12
C GLN A 633 -82.93 16.66 36.76
N LYS A 634 -82.62 17.35 35.65
CA LYS A 634 -82.97 16.90 34.30
C LYS A 634 -82.21 15.64 33.90
N GLU A 635 -80.90 15.62 34.07
CA GLU A 635 -80.04 14.50 33.68
C GLU A 635 -80.31 13.25 34.51
N ILE A 636 -80.62 13.40 35.80
CA ILE A 636 -81.00 12.29 36.67
C ILE A 636 -82.34 11.70 36.25
N ASN A 637 -83.31 12.53 35.84
CA ASN A 637 -84.57 12.04 35.29
C ASN A 637 -84.36 11.25 33.98
N THR A 638 -83.49 11.73 33.10
CA THR A 638 -83.12 10.99 31.88
C THR A 638 -82.42 9.67 32.20
N LEU A 639 -81.47 9.68 33.16
CA LEU A 639 -80.77 8.49 33.63
C LEU A 639 -81.75 7.48 34.22
N ASN A 640 -82.67 7.92 35.08
CA ASN A 640 -83.76 7.11 35.64
C ASN A 640 -84.58 6.38 34.57
N GLN A 641 -84.96 7.09 33.49
CA GLN A 641 -85.71 6.49 32.38
C GLN A 641 -84.91 5.36 31.70
N SER A 642 -83.60 5.56 31.51
CA SER A 642 -82.73 4.55 30.91
C SER A 642 -82.50 3.33 31.83
N LEU A 643 -82.50 3.54 33.14
CA LEU A 643 -82.27 2.49 34.14
C LEU A 643 -83.55 1.80 34.62
N GLY A 644 -84.73 2.29 34.22
CA GLY A 644 -86.02 1.85 34.78
C GLY A 644 -86.17 2.16 36.26
N LYS A 645 -85.58 3.27 36.73
CA LYS A 645 -85.57 3.71 38.14
C LYS A 645 -86.32 5.04 38.31
N ASN A 646 -86.53 5.46 39.56
CA ASN A 646 -87.15 6.74 39.91
C ASN A 646 -86.43 7.39 41.10
N THR A 647 -85.10 7.38 41.07
CA THR A 647 -84.26 7.98 42.12
C THR A 647 -84.36 9.49 42.04
N MET A 648 -84.74 10.14 43.14
CA MET A 648 -84.89 11.59 43.18
C MET A 648 -83.81 12.21 44.06
N ILE A 649 -83.35 13.40 43.67
CA ILE A 649 -82.30 14.13 44.39
C ILE A 649 -82.92 15.37 45.04
N GLY A 650 -82.58 15.64 46.29
CA GLY A 650 -82.79 16.94 46.92
C GLY A 650 -81.52 17.77 46.79
N ILE A 651 -81.66 19.07 46.51
CA ILE A 651 -80.50 19.97 46.34
C ILE A 651 -80.69 21.21 47.20
N GLY A 652 -79.67 21.56 47.99
CA GLY A 652 -79.62 22.79 48.79
C GLY A 652 -78.45 23.68 48.39
N ILE A 653 -78.69 24.98 48.21
CA ILE A 653 -77.66 25.93 47.76
C ILE A 653 -77.63 27.17 48.66
N ASP A 654 -76.47 27.45 49.23
CA ASP A 654 -76.22 28.69 49.99
C ASP A 654 -74.95 29.38 49.50
N THR A 655 -74.92 30.70 49.62
CA THR A 655 -73.77 31.52 49.22
C THR A 655 -73.30 32.37 50.40
N GLY A 656 -71.99 32.41 50.62
CA GLY A 656 -71.43 33.28 51.65
C GLY A 656 -69.94 33.07 51.91
N PRO A 657 -69.37 33.82 52.88
CA PRO A 657 -67.97 33.71 53.24
C PRO A 657 -67.65 32.39 53.95
N LEU A 658 -66.60 31.72 53.49
CA LEU A 658 -66.03 30.49 54.05
C LEU A 658 -64.50 30.52 53.98
N VAL A 659 -63.84 29.54 54.57
CA VAL A 659 -62.40 29.31 54.41
C VAL A 659 -62.20 28.13 53.47
N MET A 660 -61.42 28.33 52.41
CA MET A 660 -61.06 27.30 51.43
C MET A 660 -59.55 27.04 51.51
N GLY A 661 -59.14 25.79 51.75
CA GLY A 661 -57.72 25.43 51.80
C GLY A 661 -57.44 24.04 52.37
N ALA A 662 -56.17 23.73 52.64
CA ALA A 662 -55.77 22.46 53.23
C ALA A 662 -56.06 22.40 54.74
N MET A 663 -56.93 21.48 55.12
CA MET A 663 -57.37 21.24 56.49
C MET A 663 -57.00 19.81 56.91
N GLY A 664 -56.60 19.63 58.17
CA GLY A 664 -56.29 18.30 58.71
C GLY A 664 -55.03 18.29 59.56
N SER A 665 -54.29 17.18 59.50
CA SER A 665 -53.02 16.99 60.19
C SER A 665 -51.84 17.03 59.21
N LYS A 666 -50.61 16.99 59.72
CA LYS A 666 -49.40 17.00 58.88
C LYS A 666 -49.36 15.87 57.84
N ASP A 667 -49.92 14.70 58.18
CA ASP A 667 -49.82 13.49 57.36
C ASP A 667 -51.12 13.15 56.60
N ARG A 668 -52.20 13.88 56.88
CA ARG A 668 -53.50 13.72 56.20
C ARG A 668 -54.24 15.05 56.14
N MET A 669 -54.32 15.60 54.93
CA MET A 669 -55.01 16.85 54.65
C MET A 669 -56.06 16.63 53.57
N ASP A 670 -57.21 17.26 53.74
CA ASP A 670 -58.19 17.46 52.68
C ASP A 670 -58.11 18.92 52.24
N PHE A 671 -58.05 19.19 50.94
CA PHE A 671 -58.29 20.54 50.45
C PHE A 671 -59.79 20.73 50.42
N THR A 672 -60.32 21.58 51.30
CA THR A 672 -61.76 21.61 51.54
C THR A 672 -62.26 23.00 51.96
N VAL A 673 -63.58 23.18 51.95
CA VAL A 673 -64.27 24.37 52.45
C VAL A 673 -64.80 24.18 53.87
N ILE A 674 -64.60 25.18 54.73
CA ILE A 674 -65.11 25.20 56.11
C ILE A 674 -65.82 26.54 56.35
N GLY A 675 -67.07 26.48 56.80
CA GLY A 675 -67.82 27.68 57.15
C GLY A 675 -69.27 27.39 57.51
N ASP A 676 -69.94 28.37 58.11
CA ASP A 676 -71.35 28.31 58.48
C ASP A 676 -72.28 28.18 57.25
N HIS A 677 -71.88 28.76 56.11
CA HIS A 677 -72.60 28.65 54.84
C HIS A 677 -72.55 27.24 54.23
N VAL A 678 -71.48 26.48 54.48
CA VAL A 678 -71.39 25.04 54.11
C VAL A 678 -72.43 24.23 54.88
N ASN A 679 -72.51 24.42 56.20
CA ASN A 679 -73.54 23.75 57.01
C ASN A 679 -74.97 24.19 56.64
N THR A 680 -75.10 25.42 56.13
CA THR A 680 -76.40 25.96 55.72
C THR A 680 -76.87 25.27 54.44
N SER A 681 -76.01 25.06 53.43
CA SER A 681 -76.39 24.29 52.23
C SER A 681 -76.83 22.86 52.56
N SER A 682 -76.16 22.17 53.49
CA SER A 682 -76.57 20.83 53.95
C SER A 682 -77.99 20.83 54.50
N ARG A 683 -78.31 21.80 55.36
CA ARG A 683 -79.64 21.92 55.96
C ARG A 683 -80.72 22.30 54.95
N LEU A 684 -80.38 23.06 53.91
CA LEU A 684 -81.28 23.34 52.79
C LEU A 684 -81.53 22.07 51.98
N CYS A 685 -80.49 21.25 51.77
CA CYS A 685 -80.61 19.96 51.09
C CYS A 685 -81.50 18.99 51.89
N ASP A 686 -81.34 18.92 53.21
CA ASP A 686 -82.20 18.13 54.10
C ASP A 686 -83.67 18.55 54.01
N ALA A 687 -83.93 19.86 53.87
CA ALA A 687 -85.27 20.42 53.76
C ALA A 687 -85.90 20.24 52.36
N ALA A 688 -85.09 19.98 51.32
CA ALA A 688 -85.55 19.83 49.95
C ALA A 688 -86.35 18.54 49.76
N LEU A 689 -87.55 18.69 49.18
CA LEU A 689 -88.40 17.58 48.77
C LEU A 689 -87.80 16.81 47.57
N PRO A 690 -88.32 15.61 47.25
CA PRO A 690 -87.85 14.88 46.08
C PRO A 690 -87.96 15.65 44.76
N GLY A 691 -86.83 15.81 44.08
CA GLY A 691 -86.73 16.57 42.83
C GLY A 691 -86.70 18.09 43.03
N GLU A 692 -86.50 18.56 44.25
CA GLU A 692 -86.52 19.98 44.60
C GLU A 692 -85.10 20.56 44.71
N VAL A 693 -84.98 21.83 44.28
CA VAL A 693 -83.81 22.67 44.51
C VAL A 693 -84.25 23.78 45.45
N ILE A 694 -83.57 23.94 46.58
CA ILE A 694 -83.80 25.02 47.53
C ILE A 694 -82.57 25.91 47.58
N ILE A 695 -82.77 27.23 47.45
CA ILE A 695 -81.73 28.23 47.58
C ILE A 695 -82.00 29.16 48.76
N SER A 696 -80.95 29.67 49.40
CA SER A 696 -81.08 30.71 50.42
C SER A 696 -81.31 32.10 49.81
N GLU A 697 -81.77 33.05 50.64
CA GLU A 697 -81.80 34.47 50.30
C GLU A 697 -80.42 35.03 49.90
N ASN A 698 -79.31 34.46 50.39
CA ASN A 698 -77.99 34.92 50.00
C ASN A 698 -77.65 34.55 48.55
N THR A 699 -78.03 33.33 48.15
CA THR A 699 -77.86 32.87 46.76
C THR A 699 -78.78 33.64 45.83
N GLU A 700 -80.06 33.81 46.21
CA GLU A 700 -81.06 34.54 45.41
C GLU A 700 -80.60 35.97 45.06
N LYS A 701 -80.09 36.72 46.04
CA LYS A 701 -79.58 38.08 45.84
C LYS A 701 -78.40 38.20 44.87
N LEU A 702 -77.71 37.09 44.62
CA LEU A 702 -76.52 37.04 43.76
C LEU A 702 -76.80 36.45 42.38
N LEU A 703 -78.04 35.98 42.12
CA LEU A 703 -78.45 35.57 40.79
C LEU A 703 -78.52 36.77 39.87
N LYS A 704 -77.85 36.68 38.72
CA LYS A 704 -77.84 37.72 37.69
C LYS A 704 -78.68 37.34 36.47
N GLY A 705 -79.00 36.05 36.29
CA GLY A 705 -79.81 35.57 35.17
C GLY A 705 -81.27 36.03 35.23
N GLU A 706 -81.81 36.55 34.11
CA GLU A 706 -83.18 37.07 34.01
C GLU A 706 -84.28 36.00 33.88
N ASN A 707 -83.94 34.70 33.93
CA ASN A 707 -84.83 33.60 33.55
C ASN A 707 -85.23 32.62 34.67
N TYR A 708 -84.95 32.92 35.94
CA TYR A 708 -85.35 32.04 37.06
C TYR A 708 -86.77 32.34 37.52
N GLN A 709 -87.62 31.30 37.57
CA GLN A 709 -88.95 31.39 38.20
C GLN A 709 -88.85 31.00 39.66
N LEU A 710 -88.56 31.97 40.52
CA LEU A 710 -88.37 31.72 41.95
C LEU A 710 -89.71 31.73 42.69
N LYS A 711 -89.94 30.71 43.52
CA LYS A 711 -91.05 30.67 44.46
C LYS A 711 -90.53 30.77 45.88
N GLN A 712 -90.85 31.87 46.56
CA GLN A 712 -90.57 31.99 48.00
C GLN A 712 -91.36 30.92 48.79
N LEU A 713 -90.67 30.20 49.67
CA LEU A 713 -91.25 29.22 50.57
C LEU A 713 -91.30 29.78 52.01
N ASP A 714 -92.00 29.09 52.90
CA ASP A 714 -92.02 29.45 54.32
C ASP A 714 -90.59 29.39 54.90
N PRO A 715 -90.14 30.40 55.67
CA PRO A 715 -88.82 30.39 56.27
C PRO A 715 -88.62 29.17 57.17
N ILE A 716 -87.49 28.49 57.01
CA ILE A 716 -87.19 27.29 57.80
C ILE A 716 -86.32 27.63 59.01
N GLN A 717 -86.70 27.08 60.16
CA GLN A 717 -85.89 27.14 61.37
C GLN A 717 -84.89 25.99 61.36
N VAL A 718 -83.62 26.29 61.08
CA VAL A 718 -82.56 25.26 61.04
C VAL A 718 -81.72 25.29 62.32
N LYS A 719 -81.19 24.11 62.69
CA LYS A 719 -80.41 23.93 63.92
C LYS A 719 -79.22 24.89 63.99
N GLY A 720 -79.07 25.67 65.06
CA GLY A 720 -77.90 26.56 65.23
C GLY A 720 -78.00 27.93 64.53
N LYS A 721 -79.16 28.31 63.99
CA LYS A 721 -79.43 29.69 63.54
C LYS A 721 -80.49 30.32 64.44
N GLU A 722 -80.25 31.53 64.92
CA GLU A 722 -81.21 32.24 65.79
C GLU A 722 -82.45 32.73 65.02
N LYS A 723 -82.30 33.04 63.73
CA LYS A 723 -83.38 33.51 62.86
C LYS A 723 -83.72 32.45 61.81
N PRO A 724 -85.01 32.24 61.48
CA PRO A 724 -85.40 31.43 60.33
C PRO A 724 -84.74 31.93 59.04
N ILE A 725 -84.29 31.00 58.20
CA ILE A 725 -83.68 31.30 56.91
C ILE A 725 -84.79 31.43 55.87
N LYS A 726 -84.83 32.55 55.15
CA LYS A 726 -85.70 32.69 53.98
C LYS A 726 -85.14 31.85 52.84
N ILE A 727 -86.01 31.06 52.23
CA ILE A 727 -85.65 30.10 51.21
C ILE A 727 -86.55 30.25 49.98
N TYR A 728 -86.00 29.90 48.82
CA TYR A 728 -86.68 29.95 47.53
C TYR A 728 -86.51 28.61 46.82
N LYS A 729 -87.49 28.27 46.01
CA LYS A 729 -87.47 27.17 45.06
C LYS A 729 -87.26 27.69 43.65
#